data_AF-A0A1Y3EC09-F1
#
_entry.id   AF-A0A1Y3EC09-F1
#
_cell.length_a   1.000
_cell.length_b   1.000
_cell.length_c   1.000
_cell.angle_alpha   90.00
_cell.angle_beta   90.00
_cell.angle_gamma   90.00
#
_symmetry.space_group_name_H-M   'P 1'
#
loop_
_entity.id
_entity.type
_entity.pdbx_description
1 polymer ?
#
loop_
_entity_poly.entity_id
_entity_poly.type
_entity_poly.pdbx_seq_one_letter_code
_entity_poly.pdbx_strand_id
1 'polypeptide(L)'
;MNVKSACEFPLFIFSTAFFYSYAFNSECFKQLAVDPTRQLVVHLFEWGWTDIAKECKNYLWKSGIGAVQVSPPNEHIIIVENNDLPWWSRYQPISYQLYSRSGSEKEFINMVEECNKYGIRIIADIVINHMVGANMEGYGWHGSYFKSTPFEEYFPSVPYNETDFHDKICNGNIEDYGNRWQVRNCRLVNLVDLDHSNPNVQASIVAYMNRLIDIGVAGFRIDAAKHMWPDMLRKIIYQLKPLNSAYFPKNQCPFIFNEVIDQDGEPIKAEEYLDIGRVTNFKYGLDLSAAVRRRKNFKHLINFGEAWNYFPSNSALVFVDNHDNQRGHGGGGSVLTFKNGNAYKMAVHFMLAWSYGLPRLMSSYYFNTANQGPPSTGFPFFNTTSPMFDRNGKCIASTGWTCEHRWPSFYQMSLFHQNTSNNAIWNTVVDEHRIAFSKGNSGFFALNNHPTENWILHVNTGLPPGYYCDHITGNLNVKRNSCSGKTVFVNPNGWIDLLVRAEETLAISSKNALSKFEPSYRRTLVFVKKKTQIGEYLFMRGRRPSSDSTRLQNQWKNKYTIPIVHVADYDPSFTDYHQWKQHDNMLQWSLPSSKIALKEKKPTVENLFKMGSPLIWTTDNKRSNAYNIYNRYGAHYWMLDVMMDCSKTENDWFEFHIVKQDGEMEKIINIKQCENAYLLLLGKKIKHHLARCGYVNIVEYGMQNCTIDLEKI
;
A
#
# COMPACT_ATOMS: atom_id res chain seq x y z
N MET A 1 33.97 43.34 -25.65
CA MET A 1 35.35 42.81 -25.74
C MET A 1 35.89 42.80 -24.31
N ASN A 2 35.91 41.64 -23.64
CA ASN A 2 37.02 40.65 -23.60
C ASN A 2 38.18 41.16 -22.71
N VAL A 3 38.71 40.51 -21.68
CA VAL A 3 38.87 39.08 -21.35
C VAL A 3 39.02 38.87 -19.82
N LYS A 4 38.69 37.66 -19.38
CA LYS A 4 38.86 37.01 -18.06
C LYS A 4 40.32 37.02 -17.54
N SER A 5 40.49 37.11 -16.21
CA SER A 5 41.75 36.77 -15.54
C SER A 5 41.76 35.28 -15.16
N ALA A 6 42.78 34.55 -15.62
CA ALA A 6 43.19 33.27 -15.06
C ALA A 6 44.52 33.49 -14.31
N CYS A 7 44.64 32.94 -13.11
CA CYS A 7 45.89 32.86 -12.35
C CYS A 7 46.22 31.39 -12.17
N GLU A 8 47.34 30.97 -12.75
CA GLU A 8 47.99 29.67 -12.56
C GLU A 8 48.90 29.73 -11.33
N PHE A 9 48.96 28.64 -10.56
CA PHE A 9 50.12 28.27 -9.73
C PHE A 9 50.32 26.74 -9.78
N PRO A 10 51.56 26.24 -9.63
CA PRO A 10 52.07 25.07 -10.33
C PRO A 10 51.89 23.74 -9.57
N LEU A 11 51.81 22.67 -10.37
CA LEU A 11 51.64 21.28 -9.97
C LEU A 11 53.00 20.69 -9.53
N PHE A 12 53.14 20.32 -8.25
CA PHE A 12 54.23 19.44 -7.79
C PHE A 12 53.85 17.98 -8.07
N ILE A 13 54.63 17.30 -8.90
CA ILE A 13 54.51 15.86 -9.18
C ILE A 13 55.31 15.10 -8.12
N PHE A 14 54.61 14.39 -7.23
CA PHE A 14 55.19 13.29 -6.46
C PHE A 14 54.69 11.96 -7.05
N SER A 15 55.61 11.17 -7.58
CA SER A 15 55.33 9.80 -8.00
C SER A 15 55.29 8.90 -6.76
N THR A 16 54.09 8.45 -6.38
CA THR A 16 53.91 7.33 -5.46
C THR A 16 53.12 6.23 -6.16
N ALA A 17 53.68 5.03 -6.15
CA ALA A 17 53.11 3.83 -6.74
C ALA A 17 51.63 3.64 -6.35
N PHE A 18 50.75 3.61 -7.35
CA PHE A 18 49.34 3.27 -7.18
C PHE A 18 49.23 1.77 -6.90
N PHE A 19 49.17 1.39 -5.63
CA PHE A 19 48.40 0.22 -5.25
C PHE A 19 46.92 0.57 -5.45
N TYR A 20 46.31 0.00 -6.48
CA TYR A 20 44.84 0.00 -6.63
C TYR A 20 44.25 -0.87 -5.50
N SER A 21 44.11 -0.32 -4.30
CA SER A 21 43.13 -0.84 -3.37
C SER A 21 41.76 -0.45 -3.90
N TYR A 22 41.02 -1.39 -4.48
CA TYR A 22 39.57 -1.24 -4.64
C TYR A 22 39.00 -1.05 -3.23
N ALA A 23 38.83 0.19 -2.79
CA ALA A 23 37.99 0.48 -1.64
C ALA A 23 36.58 0.05 -2.03
N PHE A 24 36.15 -1.12 -1.56
CA PHE A 24 34.78 -1.57 -1.70
C PHE A 24 33.88 -0.50 -1.08
N ASN A 25 33.04 0.12 -1.90
CA ASN A 25 32.09 1.10 -1.41
C ASN A 25 30.97 0.35 -0.70
N SER A 26 31.02 0.27 0.63
CA SER A 26 30.03 -0.40 1.49
C SER A 26 28.59 0.05 1.23
N GLU A 27 28.39 1.27 0.71
CA GLU A 27 27.06 1.77 0.32
C GLU A 27 26.42 0.95 -0.81
N CYS A 28 27.20 0.23 -1.62
CA CYS A 28 26.65 -0.58 -2.71
C CYS A 28 25.73 -1.69 -2.20
N PHE A 29 26.02 -2.29 -1.03
CA PHE A 29 25.19 -3.35 -0.43
C PHE A 29 23.83 -2.82 0.08
N LYS A 30 23.65 -1.50 0.21
CA LYS A 30 22.38 -0.89 0.65
C LYS A 30 21.42 -0.59 -0.50
N GLN A 31 21.89 -0.72 -1.74
CA GLN A 31 21.15 -0.33 -2.94
C GLN A 31 20.41 -1.52 -3.55
N LEU A 32 19.08 -1.52 -3.43
CA LEU A 32 18.25 -2.50 -4.11
C LEU A 32 18.19 -2.19 -5.61
N ALA A 33 18.58 -3.17 -6.43
CA ALA A 33 18.71 -3.08 -7.89
C ALA A 33 17.36 -3.07 -8.66
N VAL A 34 16.45 -2.20 -8.24
CA VAL A 34 15.12 -1.99 -8.84
C VAL A 34 15.05 -0.61 -9.51
N ASP A 35 13.99 -0.38 -10.29
CA ASP A 35 13.60 0.97 -10.70
C ASP A 35 13.53 1.87 -9.44
N PRO A 36 14.17 3.06 -9.42
CA PRO A 36 14.17 3.95 -8.26
C PRO A 36 12.78 4.33 -7.76
N THR A 37 11.76 4.29 -8.63
CA THR A 37 10.36 4.53 -8.23
C THR A 37 9.73 3.33 -7.55
N ARG A 38 10.27 2.11 -7.70
CA ARG A 38 9.70 0.85 -7.19
C ARG A 38 10.45 0.30 -5.97
N GLN A 39 10.90 1.19 -5.08
CA GLN A 39 11.61 0.85 -3.84
C GLN A 39 10.65 0.32 -2.76
N LEU A 40 9.98 -0.79 -3.05
CA LEU A 40 9.05 -1.48 -2.17
C LEU A 40 9.25 -2.99 -2.31
N VAL A 41 9.39 -3.65 -1.16
CA VAL A 41 9.55 -5.11 -1.08
C VAL A 41 8.26 -5.76 -0.60
N VAL A 42 7.91 -6.91 -1.15
CA VAL A 42 6.89 -7.80 -0.55
C VAL A 42 7.56 -9.09 -0.08
N HIS A 43 7.26 -9.54 1.13
CA HIS A 43 7.64 -10.86 1.60
C HIS A 43 6.53 -11.85 1.27
N LEU A 44 6.70 -12.66 0.23
CA LEU A 44 5.77 -13.74 -0.12
C LEU A 44 6.12 -14.98 0.73
N PHE A 45 5.82 -14.88 2.02
CA PHE A 45 6.25 -15.86 3.02
C PHE A 45 5.62 -17.23 2.78
N GLU A 46 6.45 -18.25 2.68
CA GLU A 46 6.12 -19.65 2.40
C GLU A 46 5.49 -19.93 1.03
N TRP A 47 5.44 -18.98 0.10
CA TRP A 47 4.86 -19.25 -1.23
C TRP A 47 5.67 -20.29 -2.02
N GLY A 48 4.98 -21.07 -2.87
CA GLY A 48 5.62 -21.93 -3.86
C GLY A 48 6.32 -21.13 -4.95
N TRP A 49 7.48 -21.58 -5.43
CA TRP A 49 8.27 -20.83 -6.41
C TRP A 49 7.55 -20.67 -7.75
N THR A 50 6.78 -21.67 -8.18
CA THR A 50 5.95 -21.58 -9.39
C THR A 50 4.85 -20.53 -9.26
N ASP A 51 4.32 -20.30 -8.06
CA ASP A 51 3.30 -19.28 -7.81
C ASP A 51 3.90 -17.88 -7.71
N ILE A 52 5.10 -17.74 -7.12
CA ILE A 52 5.85 -16.48 -7.16
C ILE A 52 6.17 -16.07 -8.60
N ALA A 53 6.57 -17.01 -9.46
CA ALA A 53 6.82 -16.74 -10.88
C ALA A 53 5.56 -16.20 -11.58
N LYS A 54 4.40 -16.84 -11.36
CA LYS A 54 3.10 -16.38 -11.87
C LYS A 54 2.72 -15.02 -11.28
N GLU A 55 3.02 -14.78 -10.02
CA GLU A 55 2.71 -13.54 -9.30
C GLU A 55 3.48 -12.35 -9.89
N CYS A 56 4.78 -12.53 -10.16
CA CYS A 56 5.61 -11.56 -10.86
C CYS A 56 5.03 -11.18 -12.23
N LYS A 57 4.67 -12.19 -13.03
CA LYS A 57 4.12 -12.04 -14.38
C LYS A 57 2.72 -11.43 -14.43
N ASN A 58 1.82 -11.86 -13.55
CA ASN A 58 0.40 -11.55 -13.67
C ASN A 58 -0.01 -10.34 -12.83
N TYR A 59 0.77 -10.00 -11.79
CA TYR A 59 0.35 -9.06 -10.76
C TYR A 59 1.41 -8.03 -10.36
N LEU A 60 2.60 -8.44 -9.91
CA LEU A 60 3.54 -7.51 -9.25
C LEU A 60 4.13 -6.45 -10.18
N TRP A 61 4.31 -6.77 -11.47
CA TRP A 61 4.91 -5.82 -12.41
C TRP A 61 4.11 -4.53 -12.58
N LYS A 62 2.80 -4.55 -12.27
CA LYS A 62 1.88 -3.41 -12.33
C LYS A 62 1.49 -2.84 -10.97
N SER A 63 2.06 -3.32 -9.85
CA SER A 63 1.66 -2.91 -8.49
C SER A 63 2.56 -1.86 -7.85
N GLY A 64 3.65 -1.44 -8.49
CA GLY A 64 4.64 -0.55 -7.89
C GLY A 64 5.66 -1.24 -6.98
N ILE A 65 5.44 -2.52 -6.62
CA ILE A 65 6.40 -3.36 -5.89
C ILE A 65 7.59 -3.68 -6.79
N GLY A 66 8.83 -3.52 -6.32
CA GLY A 66 10.04 -3.79 -7.10
C GLY A 66 10.73 -5.11 -6.76
N ALA A 67 10.51 -5.67 -5.57
CA ALA A 67 11.19 -6.88 -5.15
C ALA A 67 10.33 -7.81 -4.29
N VAL A 68 10.68 -9.09 -4.32
CA VAL A 68 10.09 -10.16 -3.51
C VAL A 68 11.18 -10.72 -2.59
N GLN A 69 10.94 -10.68 -1.28
CA GLN A 69 11.62 -11.56 -0.34
C GLN A 69 10.95 -12.94 -0.39
N VAL A 70 11.73 -13.99 -0.58
CA VAL A 70 11.28 -15.39 -0.52
C VAL A 70 11.80 -16.04 0.76
N SER A 71 11.05 -17.00 1.32
CA SER A 71 11.52 -17.82 2.44
C SER A 71 12.82 -18.57 2.09
N PRO A 72 13.57 -19.11 3.08
CA PRO A 72 14.84 -19.77 2.82
C PRO A 72 14.74 -20.85 1.73
N PRO A 73 15.57 -20.77 0.67
CA PRO A 73 15.42 -21.67 -0.47
C PRO A 73 16.21 -22.97 -0.34
N ASN A 74 17.04 -23.08 0.70
CA ASN A 74 17.86 -24.25 0.98
C ASN A 74 17.04 -25.44 1.49
N GLU A 75 17.65 -26.62 1.43
CA GLU A 75 17.12 -27.84 2.03
C GLU A 75 17.09 -27.72 3.54
N HIS A 76 15.99 -28.17 4.13
CA HIS A 76 15.72 -28.03 5.55
C HIS A 76 15.19 -29.34 6.16
N ILE A 77 15.13 -29.35 7.48
CA ILE A 77 14.64 -30.49 8.26
C ILE A 77 13.13 -30.73 8.07
N ILE A 78 12.72 -31.99 8.24
CA ILE A 78 11.32 -32.39 8.32
C ILE A 78 11.01 -32.69 9.78
N ILE A 79 10.22 -31.83 10.43
CA ILE A 79 9.73 -32.03 11.80
C ILE A 79 8.21 -31.94 11.75
N VAL A 80 7.51 -33.05 11.97
CA VAL A 80 6.04 -33.07 11.95
C VAL A 80 5.53 -32.94 13.38
N GLU A 81 4.78 -31.87 13.65
CA GLU A 81 4.12 -31.62 14.93
C GLU A 81 2.61 -31.49 14.70
N ASN A 82 1.79 -32.17 15.50
CA ASN A 82 0.32 -32.05 15.43
C ASN A 82 -0.25 -32.28 14.02
N ASN A 83 0.32 -33.21 13.25
CA ASN A 83 -0.03 -33.49 11.86
C ASN A 83 0.17 -32.30 10.90
N ASP A 84 1.09 -31.41 11.23
CA ASP A 84 1.52 -30.26 10.43
C ASP A 84 3.05 -30.18 10.39
N LEU A 85 3.59 -29.46 9.41
CA LEU A 85 5.03 -29.17 9.29
C LEU A 85 5.25 -27.70 9.63
N PRO A 86 5.76 -27.37 10.82
CA PRO A 86 5.91 -25.99 11.26
C PRO A 86 6.69 -25.13 10.25
N TRP A 87 6.35 -23.84 10.18
CA TRP A 87 7.01 -22.91 9.26
C TRP A 87 8.50 -22.76 9.61
N TRP A 88 8.84 -22.74 10.89
CA TRP A 88 10.20 -22.56 11.39
C TRP A 88 11.12 -23.74 11.04
N SER A 89 10.58 -24.91 10.66
CA SER A 89 11.41 -26.03 10.16
C SER A 89 12.24 -25.63 8.94
N ARG A 90 11.80 -24.62 8.18
CA ARG A 90 12.56 -24.08 7.04
C ARG A 90 13.83 -23.34 7.46
N TYR A 91 13.86 -22.84 8.69
CA TYR A 91 15.00 -22.15 9.29
C TYR A 91 15.94 -23.12 10.00
N GLN A 92 15.89 -24.41 9.68
CA GLN A 92 16.84 -25.42 10.16
C GLN A 92 17.49 -26.10 8.95
N PRO A 93 18.53 -25.48 8.38
CA PRO A 93 19.21 -25.99 7.19
C PRO A 93 19.84 -27.36 7.42
N ILE A 94 19.75 -28.21 6.39
CA ILE A 94 20.50 -29.47 6.31
C ILE A 94 21.55 -29.40 5.22
N SER A 95 21.21 -28.79 4.09
CA SER A 95 22.14 -28.53 3.01
C SER A 95 21.84 -27.23 2.30
N TYR A 96 22.77 -26.76 1.47
CA TYR A 96 22.57 -25.60 0.59
C TYR A 96 22.00 -25.97 -0.80
N GLN A 97 21.42 -27.18 -0.93
CA GLN A 97 20.68 -27.56 -2.13
C GLN A 97 19.37 -26.78 -2.22
N LEU A 98 18.94 -26.41 -3.42
CA LEU A 98 17.76 -25.56 -3.63
C LEU A 98 16.48 -26.39 -3.75
N TYR A 99 16.17 -27.14 -2.70
CA TYR A 99 14.99 -27.99 -2.62
C TYR A 99 14.27 -27.74 -1.30
N SER A 100 12.98 -27.41 -1.38
CA SER A 100 12.18 -27.07 -0.20
C SER A 100 10.72 -27.42 -0.45
N ARG A 101 9.86 -27.26 0.57
CA ARG A 101 8.41 -27.30 0.42
C ARG A 101 7.84 -26.27 -0.58
N SER A 102 8.66 -25.31 -1.04
CA SER A 102 8.31 -24.37 -2.10
C SER A 102 8.57 -24.90 -3.53
N GLY A 103 9.33 -25.99 -3.69
CA GLY A 103 9.63 -26.60 -4.98
C GLY A 103 11.05 -27.16 -5.11
N SER A 104 11.39 -27.47 -6.36
CA SER A 104 12.69 -27.96 -6.83
C SER A 104 13.60 -26.86 -7.35
N GLU A 105 14.89 -27.12 -7.46
CA GLU A 105 15.87 -26.14 -7.96
C GLU A 105 15.47 -25.54 -9.31
N LYS A 106 14.94 -26.37 -10.22
CA LYS A 106 14.45 -25.93 -11.52
C LYS A 106 13.33 -24.89 -11.39
N GLU A 107 12.43 -25.08 -10.43
CA GLU A 107 11.33 -24.15 -10.18
C GLU A 107 11.83 -22.85 -9.53
N PHE A 108 12.86 -22.92 -8.68
CA PHE A 108 13.53 -21.74 -8.14
C PHE A 108 14.19 -20.91 -9.24
N ILE A 109 15.00 -21.55 -10.10
CA ILE A 109 15.66 -20.88 -11.22
C ILE A 109 14.62 -20.22 -12.13
N ASN A 110 13.58 -20.97 -12.52
CA ASN A 110 12.51 -20.43 -13.36
C ASN A 110 11.80 -19.23 -12.69
N MET A 111 11.59 -19.27 -11.37
CA MET A 111 11.00 -18.16 -10.62
C MET A 111 11.88 -16.90 -10.67
N VAL A 112 13.18 -17.06 -10.43
CA VAL A 112 14.14 -15.94 -10.49
C VAL A 112 14.19 -15.35 -11.91
N GLU A 113 14.31 -16.20 -12.93
CA GLU A 113 14.34 -15.77 -14.33
C GLU A 113 13.06 -15.05 -14.74
N GLU A 114 11.89 -15.61 -14.43
CA GLU A 114 10.61 -15.01 -14.80
C GLU A 114 10.40 -13.67 -14.08
N CYS A 115 10.69 -13.58 -12.78
CA CYS A 115 10.58 -12.33 -12.04
C CYS A 115 11.53 -11.25 -12.60
N ASN A 116 12.77 -11.61 -12.94
CA ASN A 116 13.72 -10.68 -13.55
C ASN A 116 13.23 -10.14 -14.90
N LYS A 117 12.53 -10.94 -15.73
CA LYS A 117 11.94 -10.47 -17.01
C LYS A 117 10.92 -9.33 -16.82
N TYR A 118 10.21 -9.29 -15.69
CA TYR A 118 9.23 -8.26 -15.37
C TYR A 118 9.80 -7.14 -14.47
N GLY A 119 11.12 -7.10 -14.28
CA GLY A 119 11.79 -6.14 -13.43
C GLY A 119 11.46 -6.30 -11.94
N ILE A 120 11.03 -7.50 -11.52
CA ILE A 120 10.84 -7.87 -10.12
C ILE A 120 12.09 -8.59 -9.63
N ARG A 121 12.71 -8.07 -8.57
CA ARG A 121 13.96 -8.62 -8.04
C ARG A 121 13.69 -9.62 -6.92
N ILE A 122 14.45 -10.71 -6.89
CA ILE A 122 14.36 -11.70 -5.81
C ILE A 122 15.40 -11.38 -4.74
N ILE A 123 14.95 -11.33 -3.50
CA ILE A 123 15.78 -11.29 -2.30
C ILE A 123 15.60 -12.64 -1.60
N ALA A 124 16.67 -13.42 -1.50
CA ALA A 124 16.63 -14.71 -0.81
C ALA A 124 16.82 -14.50 0.69
N ASP A 125 15.95 -15.10 1.50
CA ASP A 125 16.21 -15.29 2.92
C ASP A 125 17.30 -16.37 3.08
N ILE A 126 18.37 -16.08 3.81
CA ILE A 126 19.51 -17.00 3.97
C ILE A 126 19.80 -17.25 5.45
N VAL A 127 19.83 -18.53 5.79
CA VAL A 127 20.12 -19.01 7.14
C VAL A 127 21.55 -19.53 7.16
N ILE A 128 22.44 -18.71 7.72
CA ILE A 128 23.88 -18.96 7.72
C ILE A 128 24.50 -18.89 9.12
N ASN A 129 23.69 -18.65 10.17
CA ASN A 129 24.14 -18.67 11.56
C ASN A 129 24.32 -20.10 12.08
N HIS A 130 23.37 -20.98 11.77
CA HIS A 130 23.26 -22.30 12.36
C HIS A 130 22.82 -23.34 11.32
N MET A 131 22.83 -24.62 11.71
CA MET A 131 22.18 -25.72 11.00
C MET A 131 20.97 -26.23 11.81
N VAL A 132 20.67 -27.53 11.82
CA VAL A 132 19.51 -28.08 12.55
C VAL A 132 19.63 -27.99 14.08
N GLY A 133 18.56 -28.33 14.81
CA GLY A 133 18.63 -28.54 16.25
C GLY A 133 19.70 -29.57 16.66
N ALA A 134 20.33 -29.37 17.82
CA ALA A 134 21.32 -30.29 18.37
C ALA A 134 20.69 -31.61 18.82
N ASN A 135 21.49 -32.68 18.81
CA ASN A 135 21.10 -34.06 19.14
C ASN A 135 20.03 -34.63 18.19
N MET A 136 20.14 -34.33 16.89
CA MET A 136 19.27 -34.88 15.86
C MET A 136 20.08 -35.67 14.83
N GLU A 137 19.42 -36.61 14.15
CA GLU A 137 20.00 -37.40 13.07
C GLU A 137 18.88 -37.80 12.11
N GLY A 138 19.17 -37.79 10.81
CA GLY A 138 18.21 -38.25 9.82
C GLY A 138 18.48 -37.71 8.43
N TYR A 139 17.40 -37.51 7.67
CA TYR A 139 17.45 -37.04 6.29
C TYR A 139 16.60 -35.79 6.11
N GLY A 140 17.10 -34.86 5.31
CA GLY A 140 16.40 -33.63 4.97
C GLY A 140 15.34 -33.79 3.89
N TRP A 141 14.72 -32.66 3.54
CA TRP A 141 13.67 -32.55 2.53
C TRP A 141 14.02 -33.21 1.19
N HIS A 142 15.29 -33.20 0.80
CA HIS A 142 15.79 -33.77 -0.45
C HIS A 142 16.72 -34.98 -0.22
N GLY A 143 16.66 -35.60 0.95
CA GLY A 143 17.39 -36.82 1.25
C GLY A 143 18.86 -36.62 1.63
N SER A 144 19.31 -35.38 1.90
CA SER A 144 20.63 -35.18 2.49
C SER A 144 20.66 -35.73 3.91
N TYR A 145 21.61 -36.62 4.19
CA TYR A 145 21.84 -37.11 5.54
C TYR A 145 22.45 -35.99 6.41
N PHE A 146 22.12 -36.00 7.70
CA PHE A 146 22.77 -35.18 8.71
C PHE A 146 22.82 -35.86 10.07
N LYS A 147 23.82 -35.47 10.85
CA LYS A 147 23.93 -35.74 12.28
C LYS A 147 24.35 -34.44 12.98
N SER A 148 23.66 -34.05 14.04
CA SER A 148 23.92 -32.83 14.82
C SER A 148 24.16 -33.14 16.30
N THR A 149 24.68 -34.33 16.58
CA THR A 149 25.14 -34.67 17.92
C THR A 149 26.35 -33.80 18.24
N PRO A 150 26.38 -33.10 19.39
CA PRO A 150 27.48 -32.25 19.80
C PRO A 150 28.83 -32.98 19.71
N PHE A 151 29.84 -32.33 19.11
CA PHE A 151 31.18 -32.86 18.84
C PHE A 151 31.25 -34.03 17.83
N GLU A 152 30.12 -34.42 17.25
CA GLU A 152 30.00 -35.45 16.21
C GLU A 152 29.13 -34.95 15.04
N GLU A 153 29.07 -33.62 14.85
CA GLU A 153 28.30 -32.99 13.79
C GLU A 153 28.82 -33.42 12.42
N TYR A 154 27.90 -33.73 11.52
CA TYR A 154 28.23 -34.21 10.19
C TYR A 154 27.11 -33.86 9.21
N PHE A 155 27.44 -32.99 8.26
CA PHE A 155 26.56 -32.50 7.19
C PHE A 155 27.26 -32.69 5.83
N PRO A 156 27.30 -33.93 5.30
CA PRO A 156 28.10 -34.28 4.12
C PRO A 156 27.70 -33.54 2.84
N SER A 157 26.47 -33.06 2.74
CA SER A 157 25.99 -32.30 1.58
C SER A 157 26.48 -30.83 1.57
N VAL A 158 27.01 -30.31 2.68
CA VAL A 158 27.70 -29.00 2.80
C VAL A 158 29.19 -29.16 3.08
N PRO A 159 29.68 -30.39 2.98
CA PRO A 159 30.71 -31.02 3.84
C PRO A 159 31.11 -30.30 5.15
N TYR A 160 30.17 -30.05 6.07
CA TYR A 160 30.53 -29.65 7.45
C TYR A 160 30.75 -30.84 8.38
N ASN A 161 31.69 -30.71 9.30
CA ASN A 161 31.99 -31.65 10.38
C ASN A 161 32.08 -30.92 11.74
N GLU A 162 32.43 -31.62 12.81
CA GLU A 162 32.48 -31.10 14.18
C GLU A 162 33.45 -29.91 14.39
N THR A 163 34.36 -29.66 13.46
CA THR A 163 35.29 -28.51 13.51
C THR A 163 34.71 -27.24 12.90
N ASP A 164 33.55 -27.32 12.27
CA ASP A 164 32.87 -26.21 11.61
C ASP A 164 31.82 -25.54 12.53
N PHE A 165 31.71 -25.98 13.78
CA PHE A 165 30.74 -25.50 14.77
C PHE A 165 31.42 -24.97 16.04
N HIS A 166 30.73 -24.06 16.74
CA HIS A 166 31.22 -23.45 17.98
C HIS A 166 31.15 -24.36 19.20
N ASP A 167 30.79 -25.63 19.06
CA ASP A 167 30.61 -26.58 20.17
C ASP A 167 31.84 -26.70 21.10
N LYS A 168 33.06 -26.52 20.58
CA LYS A 168 34.29 -26.49 21.38
C LYS A 168 34.44 -25.23 22.23
N ILE A 169 33.74 -24.16 21.87
CA ILE A 169 33.78 -22.84 22.50
C ILE A 169 32.55 -22.61 23.39
N CYS A 170 31.36 -23.00 22.92
CA CYS A 170 30.12 -23.01 23.69
C CYS A 170 29.18 -24.14 23.26
N ASN A 171 29.21 -25.27 23.97
CA ASN A 171 28.23 -26.35 23.82
C ASN A 171 27.03 -26.12 24.75
N GLY A 172 26.20 -25.14 24.40
CA GLY A 172 25.03 -24.77 25.20
C GLY A 172 24.17 -23.72 24.51
N ASN A 173 22.99 -23.51 25.06
CA ASN A 173 22.11 -22.42 24.61
C ASN A 173 22.62 -21.07 25.09
N ILE A 174 22.16 -20.00 24.44
CA ILE A 174 22.24 -18.66 25.01
C ILE A 174 21.40 -18.63 26.29
N GLU A 175 22.05 -18.40 27.43
CA GLU A 175 21.38 -18.27 28.73
C GLU A 175 21.23 -16.80 29.15
N ASP A 176 22.18 -15.95 28.72
CA ASP A 176 22.19 -14.52 29.01
C ASP A 176 22.32 -13.68 27.73
N TYR A 177 21.22 -13.06 27.32
CA TYR A 177 21.19 -12.12 26.20
C TYR A 177 21.90 -10.77 26.50
N GLY A 178 22.23 -10.51 27.77
CA GLY A 178 23.11 -9.43 28.20
C GLY A 178 24.60 -9.72 27.96
N ASN A 179 24.96 -10.96 27.62
CA ASN A 179 26.33 -11.36 27.34
C ASN A 179 26.57 -11.46 25.82
N ARG A 180 27.23 -10.45 25.25
CA ARG A 180 27.57 -10.40 23.81
C ARG A 180 28.31 -11.64 23.31
N TRP A 181 29.16 -12.23 24.16
CA TRP A 181 29.92 -13.43 23.80
C TRP A 181 29.01 -14.64 23.70
N GLN A 182 28.06 -14.83 24.62
CA GLN A 182 27.12 -15.95 24.52
C GLN A 182 26.21 -15.80 23.30
N VAL A 183 25.66 -14.61 23.07
CA VAL A 183 24.71 -14.36 21.98
C VAL A 183 25.29 -14.69 20.60
N ARG A 184 26.62 -14.63 20.44
CA ARG A 184 27.33 -14.82 19.16
C ARG A 184 28.15 -16.11 19.04
N ASN A 185 28.22 -16.93 20.08
CA ASN A 185 29.00 -18.18 20.05
C ASN A 185 28.23 -19.39 20.62
N CYS A 186 27.10 -19.17 21.30
CA CYS A 186 26.26 -20.23 21.85
C CYS A 186 25.02 -20.44 20.99
N ARG A 187 24.38 -21.60 21.12
CA ARG A 187 23.25 -22.02 20.30
C ARG A 187 22.04 -21.12 20.50
N LEU A 188 21.53 -20.55 19.41
CA LEU A 188 20.21 -19.91 19.37
C LEU A 188 19.13 -20.98 19.43
N VAL A 189 18.42 -21.10 20.56
CA VAL A 189 17.31 -22.06 20.77
C VAL A 189 17.63 -23.50 20.34
N ASN A 190 18.79 -24.00 20.76
CA ASN A 190 19.29 -25.35 20.53
C ASN A 190 19.73 -25.64 19.08
N LEU A 191 19.89 -24.64 18.22
CA LEU A 191 20.39 -24.82 16.85
C LEU A 191 21.92 -24.88 16.84
N VAL A 192 22.53 -25.88 16.19
CA VAL A 192 24.00 -26.03 16.17
C VAL A 192 24.64 -24.85 15.44
N ASP A 193 25.52 -24.14 16.13
CA ASP A 193 26.00 -22.80 15.76
C ASP A 193 27.30 -22.89 14.95
N LEU A 194 27.32 -22.28 13.75
CA LEU A 194 28.46 -22.37 12.83
C LEU A 194 29.61 -21.47 13.28
N ASP A 195 30.84 -21.96 13.15
CA ASP A 195 32.04 -21.17 13.40
C ASP A 195 32.42 -20.35 12.16
N HIS A 196 31.91 -19.12 12.07
CA HIS A 196 32.24 -18.22 10.95
C HIS A 196 33.70 -17.77 10.94
N SER A 197 34.50 -18.05 11.97
CA SER A 197 35.94 -17.79 11.94
C SER A 197 36.70 -18.84 11.12
N ASN A 198 36.11 -20.03 10.95
CA ASN A 198 36.65 -21.12 10.12
C ASN A 198 36.55 -20.77 8.62
N PRO A 199 37.69 -20.74 7.87
CA PRO A 199 37.67 -20.44 6.44
C PRO A 199 36.83 -21.40 5.60
N ASN A 200 36.66 -22.66 6.00
CA ASN A 200 35.84 -23.65 5.28
C ASN A 200 34.34 -23.30 5.37
N VAL A 201 33.89 -22.84 6.55
CA VAL A 201 32.53 -22.33 6.76
C VAL A 201 32.28 -21.10 5.88
N GLN A 202 33.21 -20.13 5.90
CA GLN A 202 33.11 -18.95 5.04
C GLN A 202 33.06 -19.33 3.56
N ALA A 203 33.93 -20.21 3.09
CA ALA A 203 33.98 -20.64 1.69
C ALA A 203 32.67 -21.31 1.24
N SER A 204 32.09 -22.15 2.09
CA SER A 204 30.83 -22.85 1.81
C SER A 204 29.64 -21.90 1.73
N ILE A 205 29.55 -20.94 2.66
CA ILE A 205 28.53 -19.87 2.63
C ILE A 205 28.70 -19.00 1.39
N VAL A 206 29.93 -18.56 1.08
CA VAL A 206 30.23 -17.73 -0.10
C VAL A 206 29.88 -18.48 -1.38
N ALA A 207 30.18 -19.77 -1.48
CA ALA A 207 29.82 -20.60 -2.64
C ALA A 207 28.29 -20.69 -2.82
N TYR A 208 27.56 -20.90 -1.73
CA TYR A 208 26.10 -20.91 -1.73
C TYR A 208 25.49 -19.58 -2.20
N MET A 209 25.92 -18.47 -1.61
CA MET A 209 25.42 -17.14 -1.97
C MET A 209 25.81 -16.75 -3.40
N ASN A 210 27.03 -17.08 -3.84
CA ASN A 210 27.46 -16.83 -5.21
C ASN A 210 26.68 -17.67 -6.24
N ARG A 211 26.30 -18.91 -5.90
CA ARG A 211 25.39 -19.70 -6.74
C ARG A 211 24.03 -19.02 -6.91
N LEU A 212 23.47 -18.46 -5.85
CA LEU A 212 22.22 -17.69 -5.93
C LEU A 212 22.38 -16.41 -6.77
N ILE A 213 23.50 -15.71 -6.64
CA ILE A 213 23.85 -14.56 -7.50
C ILE A 213 23.93 -14.98 -8.97
N ASP A 214 24.62 -16.09 -9.26
CA ASP A 214 24.79 -16.62 -10.62
C ASP A 214 23.43 -16.99 -11.23
N ILE A 215 22.46 -17.49 -10.44
CA ILE A 215 21.07 -17.74 -10.88
C ILE A 215 20.32 -16.42 -11.20
N GLY A 216 20.71 -15.30 -10.58
CA GLY A 216 20.10 -13.99 -10.79
C GLY A 216 19.33 -13.43 -9.59
N VAL A 217 19.56 -13.97 -8.38
CA VAL A 217 19.08 -13.36 -7.13
C VAL A 217 19.75 -12.00 -6.94
N ALA A 218 18.97 -10.99 -6.58
CA ALA A 218 19.41 -9.60 -6.49
C ALA A 218 19.99 -9.22 -5.11
N GLY A 219 19.73 -10.02 -4.10
CA GLY A 219 20.12 -9.71 -2.74
C GLY A 219 19.69 -10.73 -1.70
N PHE A 220 20.01 -10.45 -0.44
CA PHE A 220 19.89 -11.37 0.67
C PHE A 220 19.32 -10.71 1.93
N ARG A 221 18.39 -11.39 2.59
CA ARG A 221 18.06 -11.16 4.01
C ARG A 221 18.91 -12.14 4.82
N ILE A 222 19.81 -11.62 5.66
CA ILE A 222 20.61 -12.46 6.55
C ILE A 222 19.80 -12.72 7.82
N ASP A 223 19.37 -13.97 7.99
CA ASP A 223 18.70 -14.47 9.20
C ASP A 223 19.63 -14.39 10.42
N ALA A 224 19.06 -14.07 11.58
CA ALA A 224 19.76 -14.14 12.86
C ALA A 224 21.10 -13.39 12.88
N ALA A 225 21.24 -12.28 12.13
CA ALA A 225 22.52 -11.58 12.00
C ALA A 225 23.07 -11.08 13.34
N LYS A 226 22.18 -10.77 14.29
CA LYS A 226 22.53 -10.46 15.70
C LYS A 226 23.42 -11.53 16.36
N HIS A 227 23.22 -12.80 15.97
CA HIS A 227 23.90 -13.97 16.50
C HIS A 227 25.23 -14.28 15.81
N MET A 228 25.62 -13.47 14.83
CA MET A 228 26.92 -13.59 14.14
C MET A 228 27.77 -12.35 14.40
N TRP A 229 29.09 -12.54 14.48
CA TRP A 229 30.03 -11.43 14.59
C TRP A 229 30.01 -10.57 13.30
N PRO A 230 29.82 -9.23 13.39
CA PRO A 230 29.82 -8.34 12.23
C PRO A 230 31.09 -8.47 11.39
N ASP A 231 32.24 -8.64 12.04
CA ASP A 231 33.53 -8.81 11.36
C ASP A 231 33.58 -10.08 10.51
N MET A 232 32.95 -11.17 10.94
CA MET A 232 32.90 -12.41 10.16
C MET A 232 31.90 -12.29 9.01
N LEU A 233 30.73 -11.68 9.24
CA LEU A 233 29.79 -11.38 8.16
C LEU A 233 30.43 -10.48 7.09
N ARG A 234 31.21 -9.47 7.49
CA ARG A 234 31.95 -8.61 6.56
C ARG A 234 32.90 -9.41 5.68
N LYS A 235 33.65 -10.35 6.26
CA LYS A 235 34.56 -11.24 5.49
C LYS A 235 33.79 -12.07 4.46
N ILE A 236 32.61 -12.58 4.81
CA ILE A 236 31.76 -13.35 3.88
C ILE A 236 31.22 -12.44 2.77
N ILE A 237 30.61 -11.30 3.14
CA ILE A 237 29.93 -10.39 2.20
C ILE A 237 30.91 -9.78 1.19
N TYR A 238 32.13 -9.44 1.62
CA TYR A 238 33.14 -8.84 0.73
C TYR A 238 33.76 -9.84 -0.25
N GLN A 239 33.53 -11.14 -0.07
CA GLN A 239 33.93 -12.19 -1.02
C GLN A 239 32.85 -12.50 -2.08
N LEU A 240 31.67 -11.86 -1.98
CA LEU A 240 30.59 -12.09 -2.92
C LEU A 240 30.91 -11.49 -4.29
N LYS A 241 30.48 -12.19 -5.34
CA LYS A 241 30.54 -11.70 -6.71
C LYS A 241 29.62 -10.49 -6.88
N PRO A 242 29.91 -9.61 -7.85
CA PRO A 242 28.88 -8.72 -8.39
C PRO A 242 27.69 -9.51 -8.94
N LEU A 243 26.52 -8.88 -8.95
CA LEU A 243 25.29 -9.43 -9.49
C LEU A 243 25.43 -9.88 -10.95
N ASN A 244 24.68 -10.92 -11.32
CA ASN A 244 24.70 -11.48 -12.67
C ASN A 244 24.34 -10.42 -13.73
N SER A 245 25.30 -10.09 -14.60
CA SER A 245 25.16 -9.05 -15.61
C SER A 245 24.13 -9.34 -16.71
N ALA A 246 23.54 -10.54 -16.75
CA ALA A 246 22.39 -10.85 -17.61
C ALA A 246 21.12 -10.12 -17.17
N TYR A 247 20.98 -9.79 -15.88
CA TYR A 247 19.78 -9.17 -15.31
C TYR A 247 20.03 -7.80 -14.67
N PHE A 248 21.29 -7.50 -14.34
CA PHE A 248 21.72 -6.33 -13.58
C PHE A 248 22.85 -5.56 -14.30
N PRO A 249 22.98 -4.24 -14.06
CA PRO A 249 24.17 -3.49 -14.40
C PRO A 249 25.48 -4.17 -13.96
N LYS A 250 26.53 -4.04 -14.78
CA LYS A 250 27.86 -4.58 -14.46
C LYS A 250 28.38 -3.99 -13.14
N ASN A 251 29.12 -4.81 -12.38
CA ASN A 251 29.76 -4.44 -11.11
C ASN A 251 28.79 -3.99 -10.01
N GLN A 252 27.50 -4.29 -10.12
CA GLN A 252 26.54 -4.00 -9.05
C GLN A 252 26.66 -5.02 -7.92
N CYS A 253 26.74 -4.56 -6.67
CA CYS A 253 26.77 -5.44 -5.49
C CYS A 253 25.38 -6.08 -5.24
N PRO A 254 25.32 -7.27 -4.63
CA PRO A 254 24.07 -7.79 -4.10
C PRO A 254 23.52 -6.85 -3.01
N PHE A 255 22.21 -6.67 -2.98
CA PHE A 255 21.55 -5.96 -1.90
C PHE A 255 21.56 -6.80 -0.63
N ILE A 256 21.97 -6.26 0.51
CA ILE A 256 22.01 -6.96 1.79
C ILE A 256 21.15 -6.22 2.81
N PHE A 257 20.35 -6.96 3.56
CA PHE A 257 19.85 -6.47 4.83
C PHE A 257 19.92 -7.55 5.92
N ASN A 258 20.32 -7.10 7.10
CA ASN A 258 20.61 -7.92 8.26
C ASN A 258 19.41 -7.88 9.19
N GLU A 259 18.95 -9.05 9.62
CA GLU A 259 18.03 -9.11 10.74
C GLU A 259 18.80 -8.96 12.06
N VAL A 260 18.67 -7.79 12.67
CA VAL A 260 19.18 -7.53 14.02
C VAL A 260 18.01 -7.03 14.85
N ILE A 261 17.54 -7.86 15.79
CA ILE A 261 16.51 -7.48 16.74
C ILE A 261 17.17 -6.57 17.79
N ASP A 262 16.97 -5.26 17.62
CA ASP A 262 17.40 -4.21 18.55
C ASP A 262 16.19 -3.33 18.90
N GLN A 263 15.65 -3.53 20.09
CA GLN A 263 14.53 -2.76 20.66
C GLN A 263 14.96 -1.94 21.88
N ASP A 264 16.24 -1.55 21.95
CA ASP A 264 16.90 -0.98 23.14
C ASP A 264 17.08 -1.96 24.31
N GLY A 265 17.98 -1.63 25.24
CA GLY A 265 18.22 -2.41 26.46
C GLY A 265 19.17 -3.61 26.31
N GLU A 266 19.50 -4.04 25.09
CA GLU A 266 20.44 -5.13 24.82
C GLU A 266 21.84 -4.64 24.40
N PRO A 267 22.91 -5.42 24.64
CA PRO A 267 24.29 -4.99 24.42
C PRO A 267 24.76 -5.07 22.96
N ILE A 268 24.07 -5.83 22.11
CA ILE A 268 24.35 -5.88 20.67
C ILE A 268 23.50 -4.82 19.98
N LYS A 269 24.15 -4.01 19.15
CA LYS A 269 23.54 -2.87 18.48
C LYS A 269 23.46 -3.10 16.98
N ALA A 270 22.33 -2.74 16.37
CA ALA A 270 22.17 -2.86 14.93
C ALA A 270 23.12 -1.94 14.15
N GLU A 271 23.60 -0.86 14.78
CA GLU A 271 24.62 0.04 14.25
C GLU A 271 25.91 -0.68 13.83
N GLU A 272 26.22 -1.81 14.47
CA GLU A 272 27.41 -2.63 14.17
C GLU A 272 27.38 -3.27 12.77
N TYR A 273 26.23 -3.27 12.09
CA TYR A 273 26.00 -3.94 10.80
C TYR A 273 25.73 -2.95 9.65
N LEU A 274 25.74 -1.64 9.91
CA LEU A 274 25.37 -0.62 8.92
C LEU A 274 26.39 -0.48 7.77
N ASP A 275 27.59 -1.03 7.90
CA ASP A 275 28.61 -1.00 6.84
C ASP A 275 28.57 -2.24 5.93
N ILE A 276 27.70 -3.22 6.23
CA ILE A 276 27.53 -4.45 5.47
C ILE A 276 26.10 -4.65 4.95
N GLY A 277 25.31 -3.58 4.91
CA GLY A 277 23.96 -3.59 4.35
C GLY A 277 23.01 -2.70 5.13
N ARG A 278 21.71 -2.92 4.90
CA ARG A 278 20.65 -2.34 5.75
C ARG A 278 20.43 -3.19 6.99
N VAL A 279 19.70 -2.66 7.95
CA VAL A 279 19.22 -3.40 9.13
C VAL A 279 17.70 -3.28 9.26
N THR A 280 17.06 -4.34 9.76
CA THR A 280 15.64 -4.33 10.11
C THR A 280 15.37 -3.40 11.30
N ASN A 281 14.53 -2.39 11.13
CA ASN A 281 14.11 -1.51 12.23
C ASN A 281 12.86 -2.05 12.92
N PHE A 282 13.04 -2.86 13.97
CA PHE A 282 11.94 -3.45 14.75
C PHE A 282 11.14 -2.41 15.57
N LYS A 283 11.75 -1.27 15.93
CA LYS A 283 11.08 -0.19 16.67
C LYS A 283 10.00 0.48 15.83
N TYR A 284 10.23 0.61 14.52
CA TYR A 284 9.29 1.22 13.58
C TYR A 284 7.88 0.63 13.67
N GLY A 285 7.77 -0.70 13.58
CA GLY A 285 6.49 -1.41 13.61
C GLY A 285 5.77 -1.28 14.96
N LEU A 286 6.52 -1.33 16.06
CA LEU A 286 5.99 -1.16 17.43
C LEU A 286 5.44 0.25 17.65
N ASP A 287 6.18 1.27 17.24
CA ASP A 287 5.81 2.67 17.44
C ASP A 287 4.61 3.07 16.61
N LEU A 288 4.58 2.64 15.34
CA LEU A 288 3.43 2.88 14.46
C LEU A 288 2.19 2.12 14.97
N SER A 289 2.38 0.89 15.45
CA SER A 289 1.32 0.09 16.06
C SER A 289 0.79 0.72 17.36
N ALA A 290 1.65 1.37 18.15
CA ALA A 290 1.25 2.13 19.32
C ALA A 290 0.50 3.42 18.95
N ALA A 291 0.90 4.10 17.87
CA ALA A 291 0.23 5.29 17.36
C ALA A 291 -1.19 4.98 16.87
N VAL A 292 -1.36 3.91 16.09
CA VAL A 292 -2.69 3.46 15.62
C VAL A 292 -3.56 2.98 16.78
N ARG A 293 -2.99 2.31 17.79
CA ARG A 293 -3.72 1.96 19.02
C ARG A 293 -3.93 3.15 19.97
N ARG A 294 -3.60 4.37 19.54
CA ARG A 294 -3.73 5.62 20.32
C ARG A 294 -2.95 5.65 21.64
N ARG A 295 -1.95 4.77 21.80
CA ARG A 295 -0.97 4.80 22.90
C ARG A 295 0.14 5.84 22.64
N LYS A 296 0.40 6.12 21.36
CA LYS A 296 1.16 7.28 20.87
C LYS A 296 0.22 8.15 20.04
N ASN A 297 0.55 9.43 19.89
CA ASN A 297 -0.27 10.36 19.14
C ASN A 297 0.38 10.71 17.79
N PHE A 298 -0.39 10.62 16.69
CA PHE A 298 0.09 10.96 15.34
C PHE A 298 0.62 12.39 15.23
N LYS A 299 0.20 13.31 16.10
CA LYS A 299 0.75 14.67 16.14
C LYS A 299 2.25 14.75 16.38
N HIS A 300 2.84 13.71 16.98
CA HIS A 300 4.28 13.65 17.24
C HIS A 300 5.06 12.95 16.13
N LEU A 301 4.40 12.34 15.15
CA LEU A 301 5.04 11.60 14.06
C LEU A 301 5.51 12.51 12.90
N ILE A 302 5.49 13.84 13.07
CA ILE A 302 5.91 14.83 12.06
C ILE A 302 7.36 14.66 11.58
N ASN A 303 8.19 13.99 12.36
CA ASN A 303 9.59 13.68 12.09
C ASN A 303 9.89 12.18 12.31
N PHE A 304 8.88 11.31 12.16
CA PHE A 304 9.01 9.86 12.37
C PHE A 304 10.12 9.26 11.49
N GLY A 305 11.18 8.75 12.10
CA GLY A 305 12.40 8.37 11.37
C GLY A 305 13.65 8.66 12.20
N GLU A 306 14.71 9.15 11.58
CA GLU A 306 16.01 9.39 12.22
C GLU A 306 15.92 10.25 13.50
N ALA A 307 15.01 11.24 13.53
CA ALA A 307 14.80 12.10 14.71
C ALA A 307 14.23 11.34 15.93
N TRP A 308 13.78 10.10 15.74
CA TRP A 308 13.34 9.18 16.80
C TRP A 308 14.47 8.25 17.27
N ASN A 309 15.73 8.63 17.01
CA ASN A 309 16.90 7.79 17.25
C ASN A 309 16.82 6.45 16.48
N TYR A 310 16.25 6.51 15.27
CA TYR A 310 16.29 5.39 14.33
C TYR A 310 17.52 5.50 13.44
N PHE A 311 17.88 4.39 12.80
CA PHE A 311 19.01 4.34 11.87
C PHE A 311 18.82 5.30 10.68
N PRO A 312 19.92 5.73 10.02
CA PRO A 312 19.85 6.47 8.77
C PRO A 312 18.90 5.80 7.78
N SER A 313 18.07 6.60 7.10
CA SER A 313 16.99 6.12 6.23
C SER A 313 17.51 5.22 5.09
N ASN A 314 18.69 5.50 4.55
CA ASN A 314 19.35 4.66 3.55
C ASN A 314 19.87 3.31 4.09
N SER A 315 19.91 3.15 5.41
CA SER A 315 20.43 1.98 6.10
C SER A 315 19.33 1.19 6.85
N ALA A 316 18.08 1.67 6.83
CA ALA A 316 16.94 1.00 7.45
C ALA A 316 16.08 0.26 6.43
N LEU A 317 15.60 -0.94 6.81
CA LEU A 317 14.44 -1.60 6.25
C LEU A 317 13.31 -1.56 7.30
N VAL A 318 12.13 -1.10 6.89
CA VAL A 318 10.99 -0.87 7.80
C VAL A 318 9.80 -1.74 7.42
N PHE A 319 9.02 -2.14 8.42
CA PHE A 319 7.81 -2.93 8.26
C PHE A 319 6.86 -2.68 9.44
N VAL A 320 5.56 -2.89 9.23
CA VAL A 320 4.57 -2.91 10.33
C VAL A 320 4.71 -4.21 11.11
N ASP A 321 4.83 -5.32 10.39
CA ASP A 321 4.95 -6.68 10.92
C ASP A 321 5.90 -7.54 10.05
N ASN A 322 6.18 -8.76 10.51
CA ASN A 322 6.99 -9.75 9.80
C ASN A 322 6.50 -11.17 10.14
N HIS A 323 7.18 -12.19 9.61
CA HIS A 323 6.78 -13.57 9.80
C HIS A 323 6.83 -14.02 11.27
N ASP A 324 7.81 -13.56 12.05
CA ASP A 324 7.98 -13.86 13.47
C ASP A 324 6.97 -13.15 14.37
N ASN A 325 6.92 -11.81 14.31
CA ASN A 325 6.14 -11.01 15.26
C ASN A 325 4.63 -11.14 15.01
N GLN A 326 4.20 -11.53 13.79
CA GLN A 326 2.81 -11.96 13.55
C GLN A 326 2.42 -13.17 14.41
N ARG A 327 3.40 -14.02 14.74
CA ARG A 327 3.26 -15.28 15.49
C ARG A 327 3.77 -15.19 16.93
N GLY A 328 4.23 -14.02 17.37
CA GLY A 328 4.74 -13.78 18.72
C GLY A 328 6.23 -14.10 18.93
N HIS A 329 6.98 -14.39 17.87
CA HIS A 329 8.43 -14.64 17.91
C HIS A 329 9.26 -13.37 17.61
N GLY A 330 10.59 -13.48 17.59
CA GLY A 330 11.49 -12.48 16.99
C GLY A 330 11.48 -11.10 17.67
N GLY A 331 11.53 -11.06 19.00
CA GLY A 331 11.39 -9.84 19.80
C GLY A 331 9.94 -9.50 20.17
N GLY A 332 8.97 -10.27 19.66
CA GLY A 332 7.57 -10.21 20.08
C GLY A 332 6.93 -8.82 19.95
N GLY A 333 5.98 -8.55 20.83
CA GLY A 333 5.37 -7.23 20.99
C GLY A 333 3.98 -7.08 20.38
N SER A 334 3.32 -5.97 20.74
CA SER A 334 1.97 -5.64 20.26
C SER A 334 2.01 -4.99 18.87
N VAL A 335 2.62 -5.61 17.86
CA VAL A 335 2.51 -5.12 16.48
C VAL A 335 1.07 -5.30 15.96
N LEU A 336 0.68 -4.52 14.96
CA LEU A 336 -0.54 -4.75 14.19
C LEU A 336 -0.26 -5.76 13.09
N THR A 337 -1.22 -6.65 12.83
CA THR A 337 -1.11 -7.67 11.79
C THR A 337 -2.38 -7.76 10.96
N PHE A 338 -2.42 -8.60 9.92
CA PHE A 338 -3.64 -8.84 9.15
C PHE A 338 -4.86 -9.21 10.02
N LYS A 339 -4.64 -9.75 11.23
CA LYS A 339 -5.70 -10.08 12.21
C LYS A 339 -6.39 -8.85 12.81
N ASN A 340 -5.83 -7.64 12.64
CA ASN A 340 -6.35 -6.40 13.21
C ASN A 340 -7.15 -5.53 12.21
N GLY A 341 -7.49 -6.05 11.03
CA GLY A 341 -8.42 -5.40 10.10
C GLY A 341 -8.01 -3.96 9.71
N ASN A 342 -8.90 -2.99 9.92
CA ASN A 342 -8.68 -1.60 9.50
C ASN A 342 -7.52 -0.91 10.23
N ALA A 343 -7.24 -1.27 11.48
CA ALA A 343 -6.09 -0.72 12.21
C ALA A 343 -4.77 -1.08 11.50
N TYR A 344 -4.60 -2.34 11.10
CA TYR A 344 -3.43 -2.76 10.34
C TYR A 344 -3.35 -2.07 8.97
N LYS A 345 -4.49 -1.91 8.28
CA LYS A 345 -4.51 -1.17 7.02
C LYS A 345 -4.04 0.27 7.18
N MET A 346 -4.50 0.97 8.21
CA MET A 346 -4.08 2.34 8.52
C MET A 346 -2.56 2.45 8.75
N ALA A 347 -1.98 1.50 9.51
CA ALA A 347 -0.53 1.44 9.72
C ALA A 347 0.23 1.26 8.39
N VAL A 348 -0.22 0.32 7.55
CA VAL A 348 0.41 0.08 6.24
C VAL A 348 0.23 1.28 5.30
N HIS A 349 -0.94 1.92 5.27
CA HIS A 349 -1.15 3.13 4.46
C HIS A 349 -0.17 4.24 4.88
N PHE A 350 -0.01 4.48 6.18
CA PHE A 350 0.97 5.45 6.67
C PHE A 350 2.39 5.06 6.29
N MET A 351 2.79 3.79 6.45
CA MET A 351 4.13 3.32 6.09
C MET A 351 4.44 3.51 4.60
N LEU A 352 3.48 3.26 3.72
CA LEU A 352 3.67 3.43 2.28
C LEU A 352 3.66 4.91 1.85
N ALA A 353 3.00 5.78 2.62
CA ALA A 353 2.96 7.21 2.34
C ALA A 353 4.17 7.99 2.91
N TRP A 354 4.69 7.54 4.07
CA TRP A 354 5.77 8.20 4.78
C TRP A 354 7.15 7.94 4.15
N SER A 355 8.09 8.87 4.35
CA SER A 355 9.41 8.85 3.69
C SER A 355 10.52 8.48 4.67
N TYR A 356 10.65 7.19 4.98
CA TYR A 356 11.71 6.70 5.85
C TYR A 356 11.97 5.20 5.61
N GLY A 357 13.24 4.83 5.43
CA GLY A 357 13.64 3.44 5.22
C GLY A 357 13.18 2.84 3.88
N LEU A 358 13.59 1.60 3.63
CA LEU A 358 13.03 0.77 2.57
C LEU A 358 11.81 0.01 3.14
N PRO A 359 10.57 0.29 2.71
CA PRO A 359 9.39 -0.41 3.21
C PRO A 359 9.31 -1.85 2.70
N ARG A 360 8.88 -2.76 3.57
CA ARG A 360 8.53 -4.14 3.25
C ARG A 360 7.11 -4.46 3.70
N LEU A 361 6.29 -4.95 2.78
CA LEU A 361 4.98 -5.52 3.06
C LEU A 361 5.09 -7.01 3.38
N MET A 362 4.39 -7.48 4.40
CA MET A 362 4.19 -8.90 4.63
C MET A 362 3.05 -9.41 3.74
N SER A 363 3.22 -10.60 3.15
CA SER A 363 2.15 -11.39 2.56
C SER A 363 2.17 -12.79 3.17
N SER A 364 1.20 -13.06 4.03
CA SER A 364 1.17 -14.21 4.94
C SER A 364 0.16 -15.29 4.51
N TYR A 365 -0.18 -16.14 5.47
CA TYR A 365 -1.28 -17.10 5.43
C TYR A 365 -2.05 -17.09 6.77
N TYR A 366 -3.26 -17.64 6.78
CA TYR A 366 -4.07 -17.74 7.98
C TYR A 366 -3.55 -18.84 8.90
N PHE A 367 -3.31 -18.50 10.17
CA PHE A 367 -2.87 -19.44 11.20
C PHE A 367 -3.56 -19.19 12.54
N ASN A 368 -3.75 -20.28 13.29
CA ASN A 368 -4.35 -20.27 14.62
C ASN A 368 -3.31 -20.43 15.74
N THR A 369 -2.19 -21.09 15.47
CA THR A 369 -1.09 -21.29 16.43
C THR A 369 0.20 -20.67 15.89
N ALA A 370 1.13 -20.37 16.80
CA ALA A 370 2.40 -19.73 16.45
C ALA A 370 3.28 -20.59 15.53
N ASN A 371 3.23 -21.91 15.68
CA ASN A 371 4.08 -22.85 14.93
C ASN A 371 3.48 -23.29 13.59
N GLN A 372 2.19 -23.03 13.34
CA GLN A 372 1.47 -23.58 12.18
C GLN A 372 2.19 -23.31 10.85
N GLY A 373 2.38 -24.36 10.06
CA GLY A 373 2.90 -24.31 8.70
C GLY A 373 1.96 -23.62 7.72
N PRO A 374 2.44 -23.35 6.49
CA PRO A 374 1.60 -22.82 5.43
C PRO A 374 0.53 -23.83 4.98
N PRO A 375 -0.49 -23.39 4.22
CA PRO A 375 -1.36 -24.30 3.49
C PRO A 375 -0.55 -25.32 2.70
N SER A 376 -0.81 -26.61 2.93
CA SER A 376 -0.01 -27.69 2.36
C SER A 376 -0.86 -28.89 1.93
N THR A 377 -0.25 -29.83 1.19
CA THR A 377 -0.88 -31.09 0.81
C THR A 377 -1.08 -32.05 1.99
N GLY A 378 -0.60 -31.71 3.19
CA GLY A 378 -0.60 -32.58 4.37
C GLY A 378 0.36 -33.78 4.22
N PHE A 379 0.31 -34.67 5.20
CA PHE A 379 1.11 -35.89 5.25
C PHE A 379 0.90 -36.77 4.00
N PRO A 380 1.95 -37.41 3.46
CA PRO A 380 3.34 -37.38 3.92
C PRO A 380 4.19 -36.25 3.32
N PHE A 381 3.65 -35.47 2.37
CA PHE A 381 4.48 -34.63 1.50
C PHE A 381 4.59 -33.18 1.95
N PHE A 382 3.59 -32.62 2.63
CA PHE A 382 3.56 -31.23 3.11
C PHE A 382 4.01 -30.16 2.09
N ASN A 383 3.82 -30.43 0.79
CA ASN A 383 4.12 -29.46 -0.26
C ASN A 383 3.20 -28.25 -0.10
N THR A 384 3.76 -27.05 -0.24
CA THR A 384 2.98 -25.81 -0.19
C THR A 384 1.90 -25.82 -1.27
N THR A 385 0.65 -25.52 -0.92
CA THR A 385 -0.44 -25.43 -1.89
C THR A 385 -0.61 -24.00 -2.42
N SER A 386 -1.01 -23.89 -3.69
CA SER A 386 -1.11 -22.61 -4.38
C SER A 386 -2.24 -21.71 -3.85
N PRO A 387 -2.03 -20.38 -3.76
CA PRO A 387 -3.14 -19.44 -3.61
C PRO A 387 -4.01 -19.44 -4.86
N MET A 388 -5.32 -19.26 -4.66
CA MET A 388 -6.27 -19.02 -5.75
C MET A 388 -6.87 -17.64 -5.63
N PHE A 389 -7.24 -17.05 -6.77
CA PHE A 389 -7.76 -15.69 -6.85
C PHE A 389 -9.18 -15.67 -7.41
N ASP A 390 -10.03 -14.80 -6.87
CA ASP A 390 -11.36 -14.53 -7.41
C ASP A 390 -11.28 -13.68 -8.70
N ARG A 391 -12.44 -13.39 -9.30
CA ARG A 391 -12.56 -12.56 -10.51
C ARG A 391 -12.00 -11.14 -10.36
N ASN A 392 -11.85 -10.65 -9.13
CA ASN A 392 -11.30 -9.33 -8.81
C ASN A 392 -9.81 -9.40 -8.46
N GLY A 393 -9.20 -10.59 -8.52
CA GLY A 393 -7.80 -10.81 -8.18
C GLY A 393 -7.50 -10.88 -6.68
N LYS A 394 -8.53 -10.98 -5.81
CA LYS A 394 -8.36 -11.16 -4.37
C LYS A 394 -8.12 -12.63 -4.07
N CYS A 395 -7.26 -12.94 -3.10
CA CYS A 395 -7.10 -14.31 -2.62
C CYS A 395 -8.40 -14.88 -2.05
N ILE A 396 -8.71 -16.10 -2.43
CA ILE A 396 -9.84 -16.87 -1.93
C ILE A 396 -9.45 -17.40 -0.55
N ALA A 397 -10.12 -16.92 0.50
CA ALA A 397 -9.76 -17.20 1.89
C ALA A 397 -9.72 -18.71 2.23
N SER A 398 -10.53 -19.54 1.56
CA SER A 398 -10.54 -21.00 1.75
C SER A 398 -9.26 -21.69 1.27
N THR A 399 -8.40 -21.01 0.53
CA THR A 399 -7.04 -21.52 0.18
C THR A 399 -6.03 -21.31 1.31
N GLY A 400 -6.41 -20.61 2.38
CA GLY A 400 -5.55 -20.37 3.54
C GLY A 400 -4.58 -19.18 3.39
N TRP A 401 -4.50 -18.52 2.23
CA TRP A 401 -3.60 -17.39 2.00
C TRP A 401 -4.26 -16.03 2.30
N THR A 402 -3.55 -15.13 2.98
CA THR A 402 -4.05 -13.78 3.34
C THR A 402 -3.82 -12.77 2.21
N CYS A 403 -2.68 -12.87 1.52
CA CYS A 403 -2.26 -12.06 0.37
C CYS A 403 -2.47 -10.57 0.58
N GLU A 404 -1.91 -10.02 1.66
CA GLU A 404 -2.08 -8.62 2.05
C GLU A 404 -1.68 -7.67 0.91
N HIS A 405 -0.62 -8.00 0.14
CA HIS A 405 -0.20 -7.22 -1.02
C HIS A 405 -1.25 -7.10 -2.12
N ARG A 406 -2.25 -7.99 -2.15
CA ARG A 406 -3.39 -7.98 -3.07
C ARG A 406 -4.61 -7.25 -2.51
N TRP A 407 -4.57 -6.79 -1.28
CA TRP A 407 -5.68 -6.03 -0.72
C TRP A 407 -5.83 -4.73 -1.51
N PRO A 408 -7.06 -4.35 -1.93
CA PRO A 408 -7.25 -3.24 -2.87
C PRO A 408 -6.54 -1.95 -2.46
N SER A 409 -6.62 -1.59 -1.17
CA SER A 409 -5.97 -0.39 -0.64
C SER A 409 -4.43 -0.53 -0.58
N PHE A 410 -3.87 -1.72 -0.40
CA PHE A 410 -2.41 -1.92 -0.37
C PHE A 410 -1.83 -1.88 -1.77
N TYR A 411 -2.53 -2.47 -2.75
CA TYR A 411 -2.18 -2.33 -4.16
C TYR A 411 -2.14 -0.86 -4.57
N GLN A 412 -3.19 -0.09 -4.26
CA GLN A 412 -3.23 1.32 -4.60
C GLN A 412 -2.22 2.15 -3.81
N MET A 413 -2.00 1.88 -2.53
CA MET A 413 -0.96 2.56 -1.76
C MET A 413 0.45 2.21 -2.22
N SER A 414 0.67 1.03 -2.81
CA SER A 414 1.94 0.67 -3.47
C SER A 414 2.16 1.52 -4.73
N LEU A 415 1.10 1.81 -5.49
CA LEU A 415 1.15 2.77 -6.60
C LEU A 415 1.33 4.21 -6.10
N PHE A 416 0.67 4.62 -5.01
CA PHE A 416 0.92 5.92 -4.38
C PHE A 416 2.40 6.07 -3.98
N HIS A 417 2.96 5.05 -3.32
CA HIS A 417 4.37 5.01 -2.96
C HIS A 417 5.26 5.17 -4.20
N GLN A 418 4.99 4.40 -5.26
CA GLN A 418 5.74 4.50 -6.51
C GLN A 418 5.69 5.92 -7.11
N ASN A 419 4.52 6.55 -7.09
CA ASN A 419 4.30 7.86 -7.69
C ASN A 419 4.93 9.00 -6.88
N THR A 420 5.33 8.76 -5.63
CA THR A 420 5.74 9.81 -4.68
C THR A 420 7.10 9.56 -4.03
N SER A 421 7.73 8.41 -4.27
CA SER A 421 8.95 7.91 -3.60
C SER A 421 10.13 8.89 -3.57
N ASN A 422 10.30 9.71 -4.61
CA ASN A 422 11.42 10.66 -4.73
C ASN A 422 11.19 12.05 -4.10
N ASN A 423 10.04 12.29 -3.48
CA ASN A 423 9.70 13.63 -2.98
C ASN A 423 9.82 13.73 -1.45
N ALA A 424 10.40 14.82 -0.96
CA ALA A 424 10.39 15.14 0.46
C ALA A 424 8.96 15.40 0.97
N ILE A 425 8.81 15.37 2.29
CA ILE A 425 7.55 15.68 3.00
C ILE A 425 7.46 17.19 3.23
N TRP A 426 6.30 17.79 2.91
CA TRP A 426 6.02 19.22 3.01
C TRP A 426 4.60 19.44 3.56
N ASN A 427 4.28 20.70 3.91
CA ASN A 427 2.93 21.14 4.32
C ASN A 427 2.27 20.23 5.37
N THR A 428 3.06 19.78 6.36
CA THR A 428 2.57 18.87 7.37
C THR A 428 1.61 19.59 8.31
N VAL A 429 0.41 19.04 8.48
CA VAL A 429 -0.61 19.49 9.43
C VAL A 429 -0.87 18.35 10.40
N VAL A 430 -0.92 18.67 11.69
CA VAL A 430 -1.19 17.70 12.75
C VAL A 430 -2.26 18.20 13.70
N ASP A 431 -2.98 17.24 14.27
CA ASP A 431 -3.96 17.43 15.32
C ASP A 431 -4.02 16.13 16.16
N GLU A 432 -4.84 16.08 17.20
CA GLU A 432 -4.97 14.91 18.07
C GLU A 432 -5.29 13.63 17.28
N HIS A 433 -4.35 12.69 17.28
CA HIS A 433 -4.42 11.44 16.50
C HIS A 433 -4.59 11.62 14.99
N ARG A 434 -4.19 12.78 14.45
CA ARG A 434 -4.33 13.14 13.04
C ARG A 434 -3.02 13.65 12.47
N ILE A 435 -2.78 13.33 11.21
CA ILE A 435 -1.64 13.86 10.46
C ILE A 435 -1.99 13.91 8.97
N ALA A 436 -1.59 14.99 8.30
CA ALA A 436 -1.64 15.11 6.85
C ALA A 436 -0.37 15.79 6.34
N PHE A 437 0.04 15.46 5.13
CA PHE A 437 1.25 16.01 4.52
C PHE A 437 1.25 15.85 3.00
N SER A 438 2.03 16.71 2.36
CA SER A 438 2.35 16.67 0.93
C SER A 438 3.65 15.91 0.68
N LYS A 439 3.71 15.24 -0.47
CA LYS A 439 4.92 14.63 -1.04
C LYS A 439 5.37 15.49 -2.23
N GLY A 440 5.90 16.67 -1.92
CA GLY A 440 6.16 17.72 -2.92
C GLY A 440 4.90 18.06 -3.72
N ASN A 441 5.01 18.05 -5.05
CA ASN A 441 3.89 18.24 -5.98
C ASN A 441 3.37 16.92 -6.60
N SER A 442 3.76 15.78 -6.02
CA SER A 442 3.46 14.45 -6.56
C SER A 442 2.31 13.73 -5.86
N GLY A 443 2.05 14.06 -4.60
CA GLY A 443 0.96 13.45 -3.84
C GLY A 443 0.68 14.13 -2.52
N PHE A 444 -0.42 13.73 -1.90
CA PHE A 444 -0.90 14.21 -0.62
C PHE A 444 -1.54 13.05 0.15
N PHE A 445 -1.30 12.98 1.45
CA PHE A 445 -1.81 11.94 2.35
C PHE A 445 -2.44 12.58 3.58
N ALA A 446 -3.55 12.02 4.05
CA ALA A 446 -4.19 12.39 5.31
C ALA A 446 -4.65 11.15 6.08
N LEU A 447 -4.51 11.20 7.41
CA LEU A 447 -4.89 10.15 8.34
C LEU A 447 -5.60 10.77 9.53
N ASN A 448 -6.78 10.24 9.85
CA ASN A 448 -7.52 10.58 11.05
C ASN A 448 -7.76 9.31 11.87
N ASN A 449 -7.00 9.12 12.95
CA ASN A 449 -7.14 8.00 13.87
C ASN A 449 -7.97 8.36 15.12
N HIS A 450 -8.66 9.50 15.11
CA HIS A 450 -9.61 9.84 16.17
C HIS A 450 -10.77 8.84 16.15
N PRO A 451 -11.21 8.29 17.30
CA PRO A 451 -12.20 7.21 17.34
C PRO A 451 -13.61 7.64 16.93
N THR A 452 -13.95 8.92 17.07
CA THR A 452 -15.34 9.39 16.94
C THR A 452 -15.52 10.72 16.19
N GLU A 453 -14.44 11.41 15.86
CA GLU A 453 -14.53 12.76 15.33
C GLU A 453 -13.96 12.84 13.94
N ASN A 454 -14.76 13.39 13.04
CA ASN A 454 -14.34 13.74 11.70
C ASN A 454 -13.40 14.96 11.74
N TRP A 455 -12.42 14.98 10.85
CA TRP A 455 -11.45 16.05 10.70
C TRP A 455 -11.78 16.85 9.45
N ILE A 456 -12.11 18.13 9.63
CA ILE A 456 -12.25 19.09 8.53
C ILE A 456 -10.87 19.71 8.31
N LEU A 457 -10.20 19.26 7.25
CA LEU A 457 -8.84 19.64 6.93
C LEU A 457 -8.82 20.69 5.82
N HIS A 458 -8.28 21.86 6.14
CA HIS A 458 -7.97 22.91 5.18
C HIS A 458 -6.46 23.01 5.01
N VAL A 459 -5.92 22.60 3.86
CA VAL A 459 -4.47 22.51 3.65
C VAL A 459 -4.08 22.67 2.19
N ASN A 460 -2.90 23.24 1.95
CA ASN A 460 -2.27 23.23 0.64
C ASN A 460 -1.62 21.86 0.37
N THR A 461 -2.07 21.19 -0.68
CA THR A 461 -1.60 19.85 -1.03
C THR A 461 -0.29 19.83 -1.81
N GLY A 462 0.16 20.98 -2.34
CA GLY A 462 1.26 21.06 -3.30
C GLY A 462 0.94 20.48 -4.69
N LEU A 463 -0.19 19.81 -4.85
CA LEU A 463 -0.64 19.27 -6.13
C LEU A 463 -1.18 20.39 -7.03
N PRO A 464 -1.04 20.24 -8.36
CA PRO A 464 -1.71 21.13 -9.30
C PRO A 464 -3.24 21.11 -9.13
N PRO A 465 -3.94 22.16 -9.55
CA PRO A 465 -5.39 22.18 -9.56
C PRO A 465 -5.95 21.04 -10.40
N GLY A 466 -6.96 20.36 -9.89
CA GLY A 466 -7.54 19.22 -10.58
C GLY A 466 -8.34 18.29 -9.67
N TYR A 467 -8.76 17.17 -10.24
CA TYR A 467 -9.53 16.15 -9.55
C TYR A 467 -8.71 14.88 -9.46
N TYR A 468 -8.74 14.27 -8.30
CA TYR A 468 -7.89 13.14 -7.99
C TYR A 468 -8.73 12.02 -7.43
N CYS A 469 -8.50 10.81 -7.93
CA CYS A 469 -9.07 9.64 -7.30
C CYS A 469 -8.29 9.32 -6.04
N ASP A 470 -9.01 9.09 -4.94
CA ASP A 470 -8.41 8.59 -3.72
C ASP A 470 -7.95 7.14 -3.93
N HIS A 471 -6.65 6.89 -3.74
CA HIS A 471 -6.02 5.58 -3.84
C HIS A 471 -6.64 4.58 -2.86
N ILE A 472 -7.13 5.02 -1.69
CA ILE A 472 -7.56 4.10 -0.64
C ILE A 472 -8.94 3.52 -0.92
N THR A 473 -9.86 4.36 -1.42
CA THR A 473 -11.25 3.96 -1.68
C THR A 473 -11.53 3.56 -3.12
N GLY A 474 -10.63 3.82 -4.08
CA GLY A 474 -10.84 3.38 -5.46
C GLY A 474 -9.74 3.66 -6.45
N ASN A 475 -10.10 3.51 -7.72
CA ASN A 475 -9.18 3.53 -8.86
C ASN A 475 -9.60 4.60 -9.87
N LEU A 476 -8.64 5.14 -10.60
CA LEU A 476 -8.87 5.92 -11.81
C LEU A 476 -9.32 5.01 -12.97
N ASN A 477 -10.49 5.30 -13.52
CA ASN A 477 -10.94 4.76 -14.79
C ASN A 477 -10.58 5.71 -15.92
N VAL A 478 -9.43 5.48 -16.54
CA VAL A 478 -8.90 6.33 -17.64
C VAL A 478 -9.87 6.44 -18.81
N LYS A 479 -10.59 5.36 -19.16
CA LYS A 479 -11.52 5.35 -20.30
C LYS A 479 -12.76 6.21 -20.06
N ARG A 480 -13.26 6.25 -18.82
CA ARG A 480 -14.46 7.01 -18.44
C ARG A 480 -14.13 8.38 -17.84
N ASN A 481 -12.85 8.67 -17.62
CA ASN A 481 -12.38 9.80 -16.85
C ASN A 481 -13.13 9.96 -15.51
N SER A 482 -13.19 8.88 -14.73
CA SER A 482 -13.93 8.84 -13.47
C SER A 482 -13.22 8.04 -12.38
N CYS A 483 -13.58 8.28 -11.12
CA CYS A 483 -13.09 7.51 -9.97
C CYS A 483 -14.12 6.46 -9.55
N SER A 484 -13.66 5.23 -9.28
CA SER A 484 -14.54 4.23 -8.67
C SER A 484 -14.83 4.52 -7.19
N GLY A 485 -13.92 5.23 -6.52
CA GLY A 485 -14.00 5.61 -5.10
C GLY A 485 -14.30 7.09 -4.87
N LYS A 486 -13.68 7.66 -3.83
CA LYS A 486 -13.73 9.08 -3.47
C LYS A 486 -12.98 9.93 -4.51
N THR A 487 -13.50 11.12 -4.80
CA THR A 487 -12.87 12.09 -5.71
C THR A 487 -12.55 13.35 -4.91
N VAL A 488 -11.29 13.79 -4.93
CA VAL A 488 -10.84 14.99 -4.22
C VAL A 488 -10.58 16.10 -5.23
N PHE A 489 -11.12 17.27 -4.98
CA PHE A 489 -10.86 18.48 -5.76
C PHE A 489 -9.76 19.31 -5.10
N VAL A 490 -8.69 19.58 -5.85
CA VAL A 490 -7.66 20.56 -5.50
C VAL A 490 -7.94 21.84 -6.26
N ASN A 491 -8.12 22.93 -5.52
CA ASN A 491 -8.54 24.21 -6.08
C ASN A 491 -7.39 24.89 -6.88
N PRO A 492 -7.67 26.00 -7.59
CA PRO A 492 -6.66 26.73 -8.38
C PRO A 492 -5.40 27.17 -7.62
N ASN A 493 -5.48 27.30 -6.30
CA ASN A 493 -4.37 27.69 -5.43
C ASN A 493 -3.65 26.49 -4.78
N GLY A 494 -4.01 25.25 -5.14
CA GLY A 494 -3.43 24.02 -4.58
C GLY A 494 -4.03 23.58 -3.24
N TRP A 495 -5.08 24.25 -2.76
CA TRP A 495 -5.73 23.97 -1.48
C TRP A 495 -6.90 22.98 -1.62
N ILE A 496 -7.17 22.27 -0.53
CA ILE A 496 -8.34 21.41 -0.37
C ILE A 496 -9.11 21.77 0.89
N ASP A 497 -10.43 21.58 0.84
CA ASP A 497 -11.31 21.47 1.99
C ASP A 497 -11.82 20.03 2.03
N LEU A 498 -11.32 19.25 3.00
CA LEU A 498 -11.50 17.80 3.02
C LEU A 498 -12.09 17.33 4.33
N LEU A 499 -13.15 16.51 4.27
CA LEU A 499 -13.61 15.74 5.41
C LEU A 499 -12.87 14.41 5.44
N VAL A 500 -12.06 14.19 6.48
CA VAL A 500 -11.45 12.89 6.78
C VAL A 500 -12.16 12.31 7.99
N ARG A 501 -12.96 11.27 7.80
CA ARG A 501 -13.80 10.70 8.87
C ARG A 501 -12.96 10.06 9.96
N ALA A 502 -13.61 9.83 11.11
CA ALA A 502 -13.02 9.05 12.19
C ALA A 502 -12.50 7.70 11.65
N GLU A 503 -11.28 7.35 12.05
CA GLU A 503 -10.58 6.12 11.65
C GLU A 503 -10.40 5.93 10.12
N GLU A 504 -10.32 7.04 9.37
CA GLU A 504 -10.14 7.07 7.92
C GLU A 504 -8.70 7.48 7.52
N THR A 505 -8.28 7.02 6.34
CA THR A 505 -7.08 7.47 5.64
C THR A 505 -7.43 7.84 4.21
N LEU A 506 -6.73 8.81 3.64
CA LEU A 506 -6.90 9.29 2.27
C LEU A 506 -5.55 9.54 1.61
N ALA A 507 -5.44 9.20 0.32
CA ALA A 507 -4.23 9.46 -0.45
C ALA A 507 -4.55 9.82 -1.91
N ILE A 508 -3.95 10.90 -2.42
CA ILE A 508 -4.11 11.34 -3.82
C ILE A 508 -2.75 11.63 -4.45
N SER A 509 -2.55 11.29 -5.73
CA SER A 509 -1.29 11.57 -6.44
C SER A 509 -1.51 12.15 -7.83
N SER A 510 -0.50 12.86 -8.35
CA SER A 510 -0.51 13.45 -9.70
C SER A 510 -0.81 12.43 -10.81
N LYS A 511 -0.47 11.16 -10.60
CA LYS A 511 -0.73 10.05 -11.53
C LYS A 511 -2.14 9.47 -11.41
N ASN A 512 -2.87 9.78 -10.34
CA ASN A 512 -4.27 9.42 -10.13
C ASN A 512 -5.22 10.61 -10.37
N ALA A 513 -4.75 11.62 -11.08
CA ALA A 513 -5.57 12.74 -11.52
C ALA A 513 -6.48 12.33 -12.68
N LEU A 514 -7.72 12.80 -12.67
CA LEU A 514 -8.57 12.80 -13.86
C LEU A 514 -7.93 13.69 -14.93
N SER A 515 -8.16 13.38 -16.21
CA SER A 515 -7.69 14.25 -17.29
C SER A 515 -8.30 15.65 -17.12
N LYS A 516 -7.53 16.69 -17.47
CA LYS A 516 -7.92 18.10 -17.29
C LYS A 516 -9.34 18.32 -17.80
N PHE A 517 -10.25 18.67 -16.91
CA PHE A 517 -11.56 19.16 -17.30
C PHE A 517 -11.41 20.57 -17.85
N GLU A 518 -12.18 20.87 -18.89
CA GLU A 518 -12.26 22.19 -19.49
C GLU A 518 -12.54 23.26 -18.42
N PRO A 519 -12.02 24.50 -18.56
CA PRO A 519 -12.27 25.60 -17.62
C PRO A 519 -13.76 25.91 -17.35
N SER A 520 -14.67 25.35 -18.15
CA SER A 520 -16.11 25.49 -17.99
C SER A 520 -16.71 24.68 -16.84
N TYR A 521 -16.00 23.68 -16.30
CA TYR A 521 -16.50 22.90 -15.18
C TYR A 521 -16.40 23.67 -13.86
N ARG A 522 -17.52 23.83 -13.16
CA ARG A 522 -17.57 24.43 -11.81
C ARG A 522 -18.30 23.53 -10.83
N ARG A 523 -17.84 23.48 -9.57
CA ARG A 523 -18.46 22.67 -8.52
C ARG A 523 -19.84 23.23 -8.23
N THR A 524 -20.84 22.38 -8.27
CA THR A 524 -22.24 22.76 -8.15
C THR A 524 -22.88 21.85 -7.12
N LEU A 525 -23.36 22.45 -6.03
CA LEU A 525 -24.09 21.77 -4.98
C LEU A 525 -25.58 22.10 -5.12
N VAL A 526 -26.44 21.10 -5.06
CA VAL A 526 -27.90 21.29 -5.05
C VAL A 526 -28.50 20.54 -3.87
N PHE A 527 -28.93 21.27 -2.86
CA PHE A 527 -29.65 20.79 -1.70
C PHE A 527 -31.16 20.89 -1.91
N VAL A 528 -31.84 19.78 -1.67
CA VAL A 528 -33.29 19.63 -1.80
C VAL A 528 -33.85 19.19 -0.45
N LYS A 529 -34.59 20.08 0.22
CA LYS A 529 -35.27 19.75 1.46
C LYS A 529 -36.44 18.82 1.17
N LYS A 530 -36.38 17.60 1.69
CA LYS A 530 -37.49 16.64 1.65
C LYS A 530 -37.33 15.62 2.77
N LYS A 531 -38.32 15.57 3.67
CA LYS A 531 -38.42 14.50 4.66
C LYS A 531 -38.79 13.19 3.95
N THR A 532 -37.93 12.19 4.10
CA THR A 532 -38.07 10.85 3.55
C THR A 532 -38.06 9.81 4.66
N GLN A 533 -38.58 8.62 4.37
CA GLN A 533 -38.50 7.45 5.25
C GLN A 533 -37.22 6.64 4.96
N ILE A 534 -36.87 5.74 5.88
CA ILE A 534 -35.74 4.82 5.69
C ILE A 534 -36.04 3.95 4.46
N GLY A 535 -35.10 3.90 3.51
CA GLY A 535 -35.23 3.15 2.26
C GLY A 535 -35.84 3.93 1.10
N GLU A 536 -36.28 5.18 1.30
CA GLU A 536 -36.65 6.05 0.19
C GLU A 536 -35.42 6.80 -0.36
N TYR A 537 -35.27 6.81 -1.69
CA TYR A 537 -34.18 7.52 -2.37
C TYR A 537 -34.71 8.55 -3.37
N LEU A 538 -33.95 9.63 -3.56
CA LEU A 538 -34.25 10.67 -4.53
C LEU A 538 -33.21 10.70 -5.65
N PHE A 539 -33.70 10.97 -6.86
CA PHE A 539 -32.92 11.16 -8.07
C PHE A 539 -33.28 12.51 -8.68
N MET A 540 -32.34 13.10 -9.41
CA MET A 540 -32.50 14.36 -10.11
C MET A 540 -32.42 14.16 -11.60
N ARG A 541 -33.33 14.80 -12.32
CA ARG A 541 -33.27 14.93 -13.78
C ARG A 541 -33.20 16.40 -14.13
N GLY A 542 -32.23 16.78 -14.95
CA GLY A 542 -31.98 18.17 -15.27
C GLY A 542 -31.56 18.40 -16.72
N ARG A 543 -31.60 19.67 -17.13
CA ARG A 543 -31.26 20.14 -18.48
C ARG A 543 -30.98 21.63 -18.51
N ARG A 544 -30.47 22.10 -19.64
CA ARG A 544 -30.50 23.53 -19.99
C ARG A 544 -31.96 24.05 -20.01
N PRO A 545 -32.26 25.23 -19.41
CA PRO A 545 -33.62 25.76 -19.35
C PRO A 545 -34.21 25.95 -20.75
N SER A 546 -35.49 25.61 -20.93
CA SER A 546 -36.21 25.76 -22.20
C SER A 546 -37.62 26.27 -21.96
N SER A 547 -38.08 27.21 -22.80
CA SER A 547 -39.46 27.71 -22.80
C SER A 547 -40.44 26.81 -23.56
N ASP A 548 -39.95 25.83 -24.33
CA ASP A 548 -40.76 25.04 -25.27
C ASP A 548 -40.82 23.57 -24.83
N SER A 549 -41.90 23.19 -24.12
CA SER A 549 -42.04 21.86 -23.50
C SER A 549 -42.49 20.76 -24.46
N THR A 550 -43.02 21.11 -25.64
CA THR A 550 -43.72 20.18 -26.55
C THR A 550 -42.84 19.61 -27.66
N ARG A 551 -41.79 20.32 -28.10
CA ARG A 551 -40.90 19.87 -29.20
C ARG A 551 -39.79 18.88 -28.80
N LEU A 552 -39.55 18.67 -27.52
CA LEU A 552 -38.36 17.97 -27.02
C LEU A 552 -38.60 16.52 -26.56
N GLN A 553 -39.82 15.98 -26.65
CA GLN A 553 -40.08 14.58 -26.31
C GLN A 553 -39.42 13.59 -27.30
N ASN A 554 -39.08 14.04 -28.52
CA ASN A 554 -38.62 13.16 -29.61
C ASN A 554 -37.16 13.39 -30.08
N GLN A 555 -36.41 14.35 -29.53
CA GLN A 555 -35.02 14.60 -29.95
C GLN A 555 -34.00 14.12 -28.91
N TRP A 556 -33.62 12.86 -29.04
CA TRP A 556 -32.53 12.25 -28.29
C TRP A 556 -31.20 12.52 -29.00
N LYS A 557 -30.29 13.28 -28.37
CA LYS A 557 -29.03 12.70 -27.84
C LYS A 557 -27.96 13.66 -27.33
N ASN A 558 -27.93 14.98 -27.56
CA ASN A 558 -26.75 15.75 -27.09
C ASN A 558 -26.90 17.26 -26.81
N LYS A 559 -28.01 17.92 -27.16
CA LYS A 559 -28.05 19.40 -27.13
C LYS A 559 -28.44 20.02 -25.78
N TYR A 560 -29.10 19.27 -24.89
CA TYR A 560 -29.67 19.80 -23.64
C TYR A 560 -29.24 19.03 -22.39
N THR A 561 -28.39 18.01 -22.54
CA THR A 561 -27.79 17.27 -21.42
C THR A 561 -26.57 18.02 -20.92
N ILE A 562 -26.32 17.94 -19.62
CA ILE A 562 -25.21 18.65 -18.98
C ILE A 562 -24.23 17.60 -18.46
N PRO A 563 -23.00 17.54 -18.98
CA PRO A 563 -21.95 16.69 -18.44
C PRO A 563 -21.69 16.99 -16.96
N ILE A 564 -21.59 15.93 -16.15
CA ILE A 564 -21.33 16.02 -14.72
C ILE A 564 -20.29 14.99 -14.26
N VAL A 565 -19.62 15.29 -13.15
CA VAL A 565 -18.75 14.35 -12.43
C VAL A 565 -19.02 14.46 -10.94
N HIS A 566 -19.38 13.35 -10.31
CA HIS A 566 -19.64 13.31 -8.87
C HIS A 566 -18.36 13.57 -8.07
N VAL A 567 -18.42 14.54 -7.15
CA VAL A 567 -17.37 14.83 -6.17
C VAL A 567 -17.74 14.04 -4.91
N ALA A 568 -17.26 12.80 -4.84
CA ALA A 568 -17.64 11.91 -3.75
C ALA A 568 -16.84 12.25 -2.48
N ASP A 569 -17.53 12.50 -1.38
CA ASP A 569 -16.99 12.56 -0.01
C ASP A 569 -18.06 12.10 1.01
N TYR A 570 -18.59 10.89 0.82
CA TYR A 570 -19.67 10.36 1.66
C TYR A 570 -19.32 9.01 2.25
N ASP A 571 -19.95 8.70 3.39
CA ASP A 571 -19.69 7.47 4.13
C ASP A 571 -19.80 6.24 3.22
N PRO A 572 -18.84 5.31 3.25
CA PRO A 572 -18.89 4.08 2.47
C PRO A 572 -20.15 3.23 2.71
N SER A 573 -20.84 3.41 3.86
CA SER A 573 -22.09 2.73 4.17
C SER A 573 -23.23 3.08 3.21
N PHE A 574 -23.16 4.19 2.47
CA PHE A 574 -24.11 4.54 1.41
C PHE A 574 -23.82 3.75 0.13
N THR A 575 -23.78 2.41 0.25
CA THR A 575 -23.36 1.49 -0.83
C THR A 575 -24.15 1.68 -2.11
N ASP A 576 -25.45 1.91 -1.98
CA ASP A 576 -26.37 2.12 -3.10
C ASP A 576 -26.02 3.38 -3.90
N TYR A 577 -25.82 4.51 -3.21
CA TYR A 577 -25.39 5.76 -3.84
C TYR A 577 -24.04 5.60 -4.57
N HIS A 578 -23.07 4.97 -3.91
CA HIS A 578 -21.74 4.74 -4.50
C HIS A 578 -21.79 3.83 -5.73
N GLN A 579 -22.70 2.86 -5.78
CA GLN A 579 -22.93 2.05 -6.97
C GLN A 579 -23.60 2.84 -8.09
N TRP A 580 -24.66 3.59 -7.79
CA TRP A 580 -25.42 4.31 -8.83
C TRP A 580 -24.59 5.42 -9.49
N LYS A 581 -23.80 6.17 -8.71
CA LYS A 581 -23.01 7.29 -9.26
C LYS A 581 -21.94 6.86 -10.27
N GLN A 582 -21.45 5.61 -10.21
CA GLN A 582 -20.41 5.11 -11.11
C GLN A 582 -20.86 5.02 -12.58
N HIS A 583 -22.18 5.06 -12.81
CA HIS A 583 -22.81 5.01 -14.12
C HIS A 583 -23.40 6.36 -14.56
N ASP A 584 -23.22 7.42 -13.75
CA ASP A 584 -23.79 8.73 -13.98
C ASP A 584 -22.70 9.77 -14.30
N ASN A 585 -22.69 10.22 -15.55
CA ASN A 585 -21.78 11.24 -16.07
C ASN A 585 -22.51 12.39 -16.78
N MET A 586 -23.84 12.38 -16.77
CA MET A 586 -24.66 13.34 -17.49
C MET A 586 -25.96 13.62 -16.73
N LEU A 587 -26.20 14.88 -16.39
CA LEU A 587 -27.50 15.33 -15.93
C LEU A 587 -28.45 15.41 -17.14
N GLN A 588 -29.50 14.60 -17.11
CA GLN A 588 -30.38 14.37 -18.26
C GLN A 588 -31.87 14.39 -17.90
N TRP A 589 -32.68 14.93 -18.81
CA TRP A 589 -34.12 15.14 -18.59
C TRP A 589 -34.98 13.92 -18.89
N SER A 590 -34.65 13.20 -19.97
CA SER A 590 -35.40 12.06 -20.49
C SER A 590 -34.50 10.83 -20.47
N LEU A 591 -34.95 9.76 -19.83
CA LEU A 591 -34.29 8.45 -19.79
C LEU A 591 -35.23 7.39 -20.38
N PRO A 592 -34.78 6.53 -21.32
CA PRO A 592 -35.67 5.57 -21.94
C PRO A 592 -36.10 4.62 -20.83
N SER A 593 -37.40 4.54 -20.59
CA SER A 593 -38.03 3.53 -19.73
C SER A 593 -37.80 3.60 -18.21
N SER A 594 -38.16 4.70 -17.54
CA SER A 594 -38.38 4.68 -16.07
C SER A 594 -39.46 3.67 -15.64
N LYS A 595 -40.45 3.38 -16.51
CA LYS A 595 -41.46 2.35 -16.27
C LYS A 595 -40.91 0.91 -16.29
N ILE A 596 -39.76 0.65 -16.92
CA ILE A 596 -39.19 -0.72 -17.01
C ILE A 596 -38.44 -1.07 -15.71
N ALA A 597 -37.72 -0.11 -15.11
CA ALA A 597 -37.01 -0.31 -13.85
C ALA A 597 -37.94 -0.71 -12.69
N LEU A 598 -39.21 -0.27 -12.72
CA LEU A 598 -40.20 -0.45 -11.66
C LEU A 598 -40.94 -1.81 -11.68
N LYS A 599 -40.83 -2.58 -12.77
CA LYS A 599 -41.50 -3.89 -12.86
C LYS A 599 -40.67 -5.02 -12.22
N GLU A 600 -39.40 -4.79 -11.93
CA GLU A 600 -38.54 -5.77 -11.28
C GLU A 600 -38.63 -5.61 -9.75
N LYS A 601 -38.93 -6.69 -9.03
CA LYS A 601 -38.99 -6.69 -7.54
C LYS A 601 -37.67 -6.28 -6.86
N LYS A 602 -36.56 -6.24 -7.61
CA LYS A 602 -35.24 -5.72 -7.23
C LYS A 602 -34.57 -5.10 -8.48
N PRO A 603 -34.71 -3.78 -8.72
CA PRO A 603 -34.09 -3.15 -9.88
C PRO A 603 -32.57 -3.28 -9.82
N THR A 604 -31.94 -3.68 -10.91
CA THR A 604 -30.48 -3.74 -11.03
C THR A 604 -29.85 -2.33 -10.95
N VAL A 605 -28.55 -2.24 -10.64
CA VAL A 605 -27.78 -0.97 -10.71
C VAL A 605 -27.94 -0.30 -12.09
N GLU A 606 -28.02 -1.11 -13.14
CA GLU A 606 -28.25 -0.65 -14.52
C GLU A 606 -29.69 -0.16 -14.77
N ASN A 607 -30.67 -0.57 -13.98
CA ASN A 607 -32.03 -0.06 -14.09
C ASN A 607 -32.23 1.24 -13.29
N LEU A 608 -31.44 1.46 -12.24
CA LEU A 608 -31.54 2.67 -11.41
C LEU A 608 -30.82 3.90 -12.01
N PHE A 609 -29.78 3.74 -12.85
CA PHE A 609 -29.25 4.90 -13.60
C PHE A 609 -30.30 5.54 -14.52
N LYS A 610 -31.30 4.76 -14.97
CA LYS A 610 -32.41 5.26 -15.79
C LYS A 610 -33.40 6.13 -14.98
N MET A 611 -33.22 6.25 -13.66
CA MET A 611 -34.02 7.14 -12.81
C MET A 611 -33.52 8.59 -12.88
N GLY A 612 -32.21 8.80 -13.05
CA GLY A 612 -31.57 10.12 -13.06
C GLY A 612 -30.29 10.10 -12.23
N SER A 613 -29.75 11.29 -11.95
CA SER A 613 -28.58 11.46 -11.10
C SER A 613 -28.95 11.20 -9.63
N PRO A 614 -28.30 10.27 -8.92
CA PRO A 614 -28.65 9.95 -7.54
C PRO A 614 -28.33 11.12 -6.60
N LEU A 615 -29.24 11.42 -5.68
CA LEU A 615 -29.00 12.34 -4.58
C LEU A 615 -28.60 11.58 -3.33
N ILE A 616 -27.85 12.23 -2.44
CA ILE A 616 -27.49 11.67 -1.14
C ILE A 616 -28.16 12.43 0.00
N TRP A 617 -28.68 11.72 0.98
CA TRP A 617 -29.24 12.33 2.18
C TRP A 617 -28.13 12.89 3.08
N THR A 618 -28.28 14.13 3.55
CA THR A 618 -27.28 14.80 4.39
C THR A 618 -27.88 15.49 5.62
N THR A 619 -26.99 15.82 6.57
CA THR A 619 -27.27 16.62 7.76
C THR A 619 -26.06 17.50 8.12
N ASP A 620 -26.30 18.54 8.90
CA ASP A 620 -25.34 19.40 9.59
C ASP A 620 -24.81 18.80 10.92
N ASN A 621 -25.37 17.68 11.38
CA ASN A 621 -24.90 16.99 12.57
C ASN A 621 -23.54 16.31 12.31
N LYS A 622 -22.46 16.91 12.84
CA LYS A 622 -21.06 16.44 12.72
C LYS A 622 -20.81 14.99 13.14
N ARG A 623 -21.67 14.40 13.98
CA ARG A 623 -21.55 13.00 14.44
C ARG A 623 -22.29 12.00 13.56
N SER A 624 -23.05 12.46 12.57
CA SER A 624 -23.77 11.60 11.64
C SER A 624 -22.87 11.13 10.51
N ASN A 625 -23.04 9.88 10.04
CA ASN A 625 -22.41 9.38 8.82
C ASN A 625 -22.83 10.20 7.58
N ALA A 626 -23.99 10.84 7.64
CA ALA A 626 -24.51 11.73 6.60
C ALA A 626 -24.09 13.20 6.78
N TYR A 627 -23.13 13.48 7.68
CA TYR A 627 -22.57 14.82 7.81
C TYR A 627 -21.94 15.28 6.49
N ASN A 628 -22.22 16.52 6.11
CA ASN A 628 -21.53 17.19 5.01
C ASN A 628 -21.14 18.61 5.40
N ILE A 629 -19.92 19.02 5.06
CA ILE A 629 -19.35 20.32 5.45
C ILE A 629 -20.12 21.52 4.87
N TYR A 630 -20.86 21.33 3.77
CA TYR A 630 -21.66 22.37 3.12
C TYR A 630 -23.13 22.36 3.54
N ASN A 631 -23.60 21.32 4.24
CA ASN A 631 -24.95 21.34 4.80
C ASN A 631 -24.96 22.13 6.10
N ARG A 632 -25.47 23.37 6.05
CA ARG A 632 -25.69 24.25 7.19
C ARG A 632 -27.18 24.43 7.53
N TYR A 633 -28.04 23.61 6.92
CA TYR A 633 -29.48 23.84 6.83
C TYR A 633 -30.32 22.87 7.68
N GLY A 634 -29.69 21.85 8.26
CA GLY A 634 -30.34 20.83 9.09
C GLY A 634 -30.39 19.45 8.45
N ALA A 635 -31.18 18.56 9.06
CA ALA A 635 -31.48 17.24 8.52
C ALA A 635 -32.48 17.29 7.35
N HIS A 636 -32.56 16.20 6.59
CA HIS A 636 -33.50 16.01 5.47
C HIS A 636 -33.21 16.85 4.21
N TYR A 637 -31.95 17.26 4.02
CA TYR A 637 -31.50 17.81 2.75
C TYR A 637 -30.81 16.73 1.92
N TRP A 638 -31.42 16.43 0.78
CA TRP A 638 -30.86 15.57 -0.24
C TRP A 638 -29.97 16.39 -1.17
N MET A 639 -28.80 15.90 -1.51
CA MET A 639 -27.79 16.70 -2.19
C MET A 639 -27.28 16.04 -3.48
N LEU A 640 -27.10 16.87 -4.50
CA LEU A 640 -26.23 16.60 -5.64
C LEU A 640 -24.92 17.40 -5.44
N ASP A 641 -23.76 16.74 -5.44
CA ASP A 641 -22.44 17.39 -5.39
C ASP A 641 -21.62 16.94 -6.60
N VAL A 642 -21.57 17.81 -7.61
CA VAL A 642 -20.99 17.50 -8.90
C VAL A 642 -20.16 18.64 -9.44
N MET A 643 -19.14 18.30 -10.21
CA MET A 643 -18.60 19.20 -11.21
C MET A 643 -19.53 19.22 -12.40
N MET A 644 -19.95 20.41 -12.82
CA MET A 644 -20.90 20.58 -13.90
C MET A 644 -20.28 21.44 -15.00
N ASP A 645 -20.39 21.02 -16.27
CA ASP A 645 -19.97 21.82 -17.41
C ASP A 645 -20.94 23.00 -17.61
N CYS A 646 -20.58 24.15 -17.03
CA CYS A 646 -21.44 25.33 -17.08
C CYS A 646 -21.62 25.85 -18.51
N SER A 647 -20.75 25.49 -19.47
CA SER A 647 -20.93 25.88 -20.88
C SER A 647 -22.18 25.27 -21.53
N LYS A 648 -22.73 24.19 -20.95
CA LYS A 648 -23.96 23.53 -21.38
C LYS A 648 -25.22 24.06 -20.69
N THR A 649 -25.07 25.01 -19.80
CA THR A 649 -26.19 25.70 -19.13
C THR A 649 -26.60 26.96 -19.90
N GLU A 650 -27.59 27.69 -19.42
CA GLU A 650 -27.97 28.99 -19.98
C GLU A 650 -27.62 30.10 -18.99
N ASN A 651 -26.55 30.85 -19.26
CA ASN A 651 -26.04 31.88 -18.34
C ASN A 651 -25.80 31.32 -16.93
N ASP A 652 -25.16 30.16 -16.84
CA ASP A 652 -24.96 29.36 -15.63
C ASP A 652 -26.23 28.69 -15.07
N TRP A 653 -27.42 28.91 -15.62
CA TRP A 653 -28.67 28.34 -15.09
C TRP A 653 -29.08 27.02 -15.74
N PHE A 654 -29.62 26.09 -14.95
CA PHE A 654 -30.22 24.83 -15.39
C PHE A 654 -31.54 24.54 -14.65
N GLU A 655 -32.44 23.84 -15.35
CA GLU A 655 -33.74 23.42 -14.83
C GLU A 655 -33.66 21.95 -14.39
N PHE A 656 -34.29 21.59 -13.28
CA PHE A 656 -34.36 20.20 -12.81
C PHE A 656 -35.66 19.86 -12.09
N HIS A 657 -35.97 18.57 -11.97
CA HIS A 657 -37.04 18.05 -11.12
C HIS A 657 -36.58 16.79 -10.38
N ILE A 658 -37.30 16.47 -9.30
CA ILE A 658 -37.00 15.29 -8.49
C ILE A 658 -37.84 14.09 -8.92
N VAL A 659 -37.20 12.93 -8.88
CA VAL A 659 -37.80 11.62 -9.11
C VAL A 659 -37.55 10.78 -7.87
N LYS A 660 -38.61 10.21 -7.30
CA LYS A 660 -38.48 9.24 -6.20
C LYS A 660 -38.08 7.87 -6.74
N GLN A 661 -37.57 6.99 -5.86
CA GLN A 661 -37.18 5.62 -6.24
C GLN A 661 -38.33 4.79 -6.84
N ASP A 662 -39.57 5.04 -6.42
CA ASP A 662 -40.79 4.42 -6.98
C ASP A 662 -41.19 4.97 -8.37
N GLY A 663 -40.40 5.90 -8.91
CA GLY A 663 -40.60 6.51 -10.22
C GLY A 663 -41.59 7.66 -10.23
N GLU A 664 -42.17 8.03 -9.09
CA GLU A 664 -43.01 9.21 -8.98
C GLU A 664 -42.17 10.46 -9.29
N MET A 665 -42.59 11.20 -10.32
CA MET A 665 -42.00 12.48 -10.67
C MET A 665 -42.66 13.60 -9.87
N GLU A 666 -41.85 14.55 -9.43
CA GLU A 666 -42.33 15.76 -8.80
C GLU A 666 -43.32 16.52 -9.72
N LYS A 667 -44.40 17.01 -9.12
CA LYS A 667 -45.42 17.78 -9.83
C LYS A 667 -44.83 19.08 -10.39
N ILE A 668 -45.41 19.57 -11.47
CA ILE A 668 -45.05 20.89 -12.03
C ILE A 668 -45.35 21.97 -10.97
N ILE A 669 -44.32 22.72 -10.59
CA ILE A 669 -44.42 23.78 -9.57
C ILE A 669 -44.65 25.16 -10.18
N ASN A 670 -44.17 25.41 -11.41
CA ASN A 670 -44.08 26.75 -12.03
C ASN A 670 -43.32 27.74 -11.12
N ILE A 671 -42.00 27.71 -11.19
CA ILE A 671 -41.15 28.54 -10.35
C ILE A 671 -41.44 30.03 -10.57
N LYS A 672 -41.56 30.78 -9.48
CA LYS A 672 -41.93 32.21 -9.52
C LYS A 672 -40.80 33.13 -9.12
N GLN A 673 -39.97 32.69 -8.20
CA GLN A 673 -38.90 33.50 -7.64
C GLN A 673 -37.67 32.62 -7.46
N CYS A 674 -36.52 33.12 -7.90
CA CYS A 674 -35.24 32.56 -7.50
C CYS A 674 -34.26 33.69 -7.33
N GLU A 675 -33.49 33.63 -6.26
CA GLU A 675 -32.53 34.67 -5.94
C GLU A 675 -31.55 34.88 -7.10
N ASN A 676 -31.38 36.15 -7.51
CA ASN A 676 -30.53 36.55 -8.64
C ASN A 676 -30.89 35.97 -10.03
N ALA A 677 -32.09 35.38 -10.21
CA ALA A 677 -32.55 34.85 -11.49
C ALA A 677 -33.49 35.80 -12.27
N TYR A 678 -33.64 37.05 -11.83
CA TYR A 678 -34.67 37.98 -12.32
C TYR A 678 -34.70 38.13 -13.84
N LEU A 679 -33.52 38.30 -14.46
CA LEU A 679 -33.39 38.43 -15.93
C LEU A 679 -33.77 37.16 -16.70
N LEU A 680 -33.55 35.97 -16.12
CA LEU A 680 -33.93 34.70 -16.74
C LEU A 680 -35.46 34.47 -16.67
N LEU A 681 -36.08 34.88 -15.56
CA LEU A 681 -37.50 34.68 -15.29
C LEU A 681 -38.41 35.72 -15.97
N LEU A 682 -37.89 36.91 -16.31
CA LEU A 682 -38.63 37.98 -17.00
C LEU A 682 -39.18 37.59 -18.40
N GLY A 683 -38.69 36.51 -19.01
CA GLY A 683 -39.08 36.09 -20.36
C GLY A 683 -39.42 34.60 -20.53
N LYS A 684 -39.42 33.78 -19.46
CA LYS A 684 -39.61 32.33 -19.55
C LYS A 684 -40.51 31.78 -18.44
N LYS A 685 -41.51 30.96 -18.80
CA LYS A 685 -42.26 30.14 -17.85
C LYS A 685 -41.52 28.83 -17.60
N ILE A 686 -40.73 28.80 -16.53
CA ILE A 686 -39.99 27.60 -16.09
C ILE A 686 -40.91 26.76 -15.21
N LYS A 687 -41.05 25.47 -15.54
CA LYS A 687 -42.07 24.58 -14.93
C LYS A 687 -41.57 23.90 -13.66
N HIS A 688 -40.26 23.74 -13.54
CA HIS A 688 -39.62 22.99 -12.45
C HIS A 688 -38.60 23.85 -11.70
N HIS A 689 -37.81 23.22 -10.82
CA HIS A 689 -36.80 23.91 -10.02
C HIS A 689 -35.70 24.48 -10.92
N LEU A 690 -35.07 25.54 -10.42
CA LEU A 690 -33.95 26.19 -11.07
C LEU A 690 -32.73 26.15 -10.15
N ALA A 691 -31.55 25.94 -10.73
CA ALA A 691 -30.28 26.01 -10.02
C ALA A 691 -29.22 26.63 -10.93
N ARG A 692 -28.17 27.16 -10.31
CA ARG A 692 -27.05 27.85 -10.92
C ARG A 692 -25.77 27.04 -10.75
N CYS A 693 -25.12 26.77 -11.87
CA CYS A 693 -23.84 26.09 -11.99
C CYS A 693 -22.72 26.90 -11.34
N GLY A 694 -21.90 26.26 -10.51
CA GLY A 694 -20.81 26.90 -9.76
C GLY A 694 -21.18 27.46 -8.38
N TYR A 695 -22.37 27.14 -7.86
CA TYR A 695 -22.89 27.68 -6.60
C TYR A 695 -23.54 26.59 -5.73
N VAL A 696 -23.82 26.91 -4.46
CA VAL A 696 -24.70 26.11 -3.61
C VAL A 696 -26.13 26.56 -3.87
N ASN A 697 -26.98 25.61 -4.22
CA ASN A 697 -28.38 25.83 -4.55
C ASN A 697 -29.25 25.18 -3.48
N ILE A 698 -30.22 25.91 -2.94
CA ILE A 698 -31.10 25.41 -1.89
C ILE A 698 -32.54 25.54 -2.35
N VAL A 699 -33.23 24.41 -2.40
CA VAL A 699 -34.65 24.32 -2.79
C VAL A 699 -35.41 23.43 -1.82
N GLU A 700 -36.73 23.59 -1.79
CA GLU A 700 -37.64 22.71 -1.04
C GLU A 700 -38.58 21.99 -2.00
N TYR A 701 -38.74 20.68 -1.80
CA TYR A 701 -39.56 19.84 -2.68
C TYR A 701 -41.00 20.38 -2.78
N GLY A 702 -41.48 20.61 -4.00
CA GLY A 702 -42.82 21.15 -4.28
C GLY A 702 -42.98 22.66 -4.13
N MET A 703 -41.94 23.39 -3.71
CA MET A 703 -42.00 24.84 -3.49
C MET A 703 -41.58 25.64 -4.74
N GLN A 704 -42.09 26.87 -4.87
CA GLN A 704 -41.91 27.73 -6.06
C GLN A 704 -40.72 28.71 -5.95
N ASN A 705 -39.84 28.50 -4.98
CA ASN A 705 -38.71 29.37 -4.68
C ASN A 705 -37.36 28.63 -4.72
N CYS A 706 -36.29 29.34 -5.06
CA CYS A 706 -34.93 28.88 -4.82
C CYS A 706 -34.01 29.97 -4.26
N THR A 707 -33.05 29.52 -3.45
CA THR A 707 -32.01 30.33 -2.81
C THR A 707 -30.65 29.92 -3.38
N ILE A 708 -29.78 30.90 -3.63
CA ILE A 708 -28.43 30.66 -4.17
C ILE A 708 -27.43 31.21 -3.15
N ASP A 709 -26.65 30.33 -2.53
CA ASP A 709 -25.54 30.78 -1.69
C ASP A 709 -24.45 31.37 -2.58
N LEU A 710 -24.07 32.61 -2.28
CA LEU A 710 -23.05 33.34 -3.04
C LEU A 710 -21.62 33.07 -2.54
N GLU A 711 -21.45 32.29 -1.45
CA GLU A 711 -20.13 31.72 -1.13
C GLU A 711 -19.68 30.82 -2.30
N LYS A 712 -18.61 31.25 -2.98
CA LYS A 712 -18.00 30.47 -4.07
C LYS A 712 -17.39 29.19 -3.50
N ILE A 713 -17.71 28.06 -4.13
CA ILE A 713 -17.20 26.71 -3.82
C ILE A 713 -16.18 26.24 -4.85
#